data_AF-A0A520YBD5-F1
#
_entry.id   AF-A0A520YBD5-F1
#
_cell.length_a   1.000
_cell.length_b   1.000
_cell.length_c   1.000
_cell.angle_alpha   90.00
_cell.angle_beta   90.00
_cell.angle_gamma   90.00
#
_symmetry.space_group_name_H-M   'P 1'
#
loop_
_entity.id
_entity.type
_entity.pdbx_description
1 polymer ?
#
loop_
_entity_poly.entity_id
_entity_poly.type
_entity_poly.pdbx_seq_one_letter_code
_entity_poly.pdbx_strand_id
1 'polypeptide(L)'
;MKQITMGVAGLLWVATMGCSRAAPPEQIRLGIPAEAHRVVQVGRLIDGERAFEGSAWNSETAAIFRGDSAYAIFDLGKVTAIDAAYLQGDNNDAFIVETSEDGARFTTLWTAPAVDPQGLRARWTSGLGGHARFVKISAIGGDASVSASELQLFSATPSAWPPKVRVRLELASAIWARLALLLFALIAITTVLVHRRDARILMSRLLWAATLVSAGAALYFIRLSWPVETSVIDVSRGICAAVACAVVLRLGLRPEHARERVLTGLLAAMALMSIATFYNFGRPQFFDFEGRQPSYVHTWDMRVYFPFVKYFDELGYDGVYLASAKAYADDRLDGSLDSIADTPIRDLRDYEMRSISHLSEEIHSVKERFSPERWSELKQDMSYFWETMGPQSYLNSLRDHGGNATPAWLLVAYAVYGSATASESTLLWAALLDPLLLLLFFIVAWRTFGLRAALACLVAYGATTFYQFGSNWGGSTLRNDWMVLLGLGVCALASGRWFVGGLLLGWGAMIRAFPVLALVFLAAPIAWRLFAAVRKRRDGSNDARPFSELLPLAKVGAGVFVVVVVLGGLSAGRFGLENSWGAWSQKIAMHANKPNVNHIGLIASVSYEPDNLWSSLRARGEDPEQWGPLTAQTMKDRRWISMASMLLYTLLGIAACRRLRLADAAVIGTLMIPIYFYPANYYLHILFIWPLLLAPAAGPAQGKHWSMVAAAVLGFCSLQWFGWLLPSLYGQFTLWSGMLLGLIAILLLIALHAGKRLATSETV
;
A
#
# COMPACT_ATOMS: atom_id res chain seq x y z
N MET A 1 -1.69 14.97 24.01
CA MET A 1 -2.21 14.23 25.17
C MET A 1 -3.44 14.85 25.87
N LYS A 2 -4.20 15.77 25.22
CA LYS A 2 -5.44 16.37 25.77
C LYS A 2 -6.74 15.96 25.04
N GLN A 3 -6.68 15.03 24.08
CA GLN A 3 -7.85 14.60 23.28
C GLN A 3 -8.35 13.18 23.60
N ILE A 4 -7.75 12.48 24.58
CA ILE A 4 -8.09 11.07 24.87
C ILE A 4 -9.14 10.94 25.99
N THR A 5 -9.50 12.01 26.68
CA THR A 5 -10.40 11.99 27.85
C THR A 5 -11.86 12.38 27.59
N MET A 6 -12.28 12.63 26.34
CA MET A 6 -13.66 13.03 26.02
C MET A 6 -14.50 11.94 25.33
N GLY A 7 -14.10 10.67 25.43
CA GLY A 7 -14.79 9.55 24.77
C GLY A 7 -15.87 8.82 25.57
N VAL A 8 -15.93 8.98 26.90
CA VAL A 8 -16.79 8.12 27.75
C VAL A 8 -17.66 8.90 28.77
N ALA A 9 -17.44 10.21 28.97
CA ALA A 9 -18.24 11.02 29.91
C ALA A 9 -19.42 11.77 29.27
N GLY A 10 -19.60 11.71 27.93
CA GLY A 10 -20.61 12.49 27.21
C GLY A 10 -22.03 11.89 27.16
N LEU A 11 -22.24 10.69 27.71
CA LEU A 11 -23.47 9.89 27.50
C LEU A 11 -24.55 10.06 28.59
N LEU A 12 -24.38 10.99 29.54
CA LEU A 12 -25.32 11.14 30.67
C LEU A 12 -25.83 12.58 30.93
N TRP A 13 -25.68 13.51 29.98
CA TRP A 13 -26.13 14.89 30.16
C TRP A 13 -26.90 15.46 28.96
N VAL A 14 -27.87 14.70 28.45
CA VAL A 14 -28.94 15.26 27.59
C VAL A 14 -30.28 14.71 28.04
N ALA A 15 -30.65 15.03 29.27
CA ALA A 15 -32.03 15.00 29.73
C ALA A 15 -32.28 16.31 30.47
N THR A 16 -33.36 17.00 30.08
CA THR A 16 -33.88 18.26 30.64
C THR A 16 -33.22 19.55 30.16
N MET A 17 -33.60 20.01 28.96
CA MET A 17 -33.97 21.42 28.74
C MET A 17 -34.98 21.48 27.59
N GLY A 18 -36.27 21.42 27.93
CA GLY A 18 -37.31 21.93 27.07
C GLY A 18 -37.38 23.44 27.22
N CYS A 19 -37.13 24.19 26.16
CA CYS A 19 -37.58 25.58 26.00
C CYS A 19 -37.64 25.95 24.51
N SER A 20 -38.86 26.31 24.08
CA SER A 20 -39.29 27.04 22.87
C SER A 20 -38.54 26.83 21.55
N ARG A 21 -39.22 26.12 20.62
CA ARG A 21 -39.01 26.22 19.17
C ARG A 21 -39.41 27.62 18.68
N ALA A 22 -38.45 28.38 18.17
CA ALA A 22 -38.68 29.36 17.11
C ALA A 22 -37.85 28.90 15.90
N ALA A 23 -38.48 28.75 14.74
CA ALA A 23 -37.73 28.63 13.48
C ALA A 23 -36.96 29.95 13.28
N PRO A 24 -35.66 29.94 12.95
CA PRO A 24 -34.98 31.18 12.62
C PRO A 24 -35.66 31.77 11.38
N PRO A 25 -36.11 33.03 11.41
CA PRO A 25 -36.97 33.63 10.37
C PRO A 25 -36.28 33.87 9.01
N GLU A 26 -35.14 33.22 8.73
CA GLU A 26 -34.25 33.53 7.59
C GLU A 26 -33.88 32.32 6.72
N GLN A 27 -34.23 31.08 7.11
CA GLN A 27 -33.97 29.89 6.29
C GLN A 27 -35.07 29.67 5.24
N ILE A 28 -34.66 29.53 3.98
CA ILE A 28 -35.53 29.22 2.84
C ILE A 28 -35.86 27.72 2.90
N ARG A 29 -37.17 27.39 2.92
CA ARG A 29 -37.61 25.99 2.88
C ARG A 29 -37.52 25.46 1.46
N LEU A 30 -36.57 24.55 1.24
CA LEU A 30 -36.55 23.70 0.05
C LEU A 30 -37.63 22.61 0.23
N GLY A 31 -38.64 22.63 -0.65
CA GLY A 31 -39.72 21.65 -0.64
C GLY A 31 -39.30 20.32 -1.28
N ILE A 32 -40.27 19.44 -1.56
CA ILE A 32 -40.03 18.24 -2.37
C ILE A 32 -39.40 18.69 -3.71
N PRO A 33 -38.32 18.05 -4.18
CA PRO A 33 -37.70 18.42 -5.45
C PRO A 33 -38.73 18.34 -6.57
N ALA A 34 -38.80 19.41 -7.37
CA ALA A 34 -39.61 19.47 -8.59
C ALA A 34 -39.10 18.45 -9.62
N GLU A 35 -37.79 18.23 -9.64
CA GLU A 35 -37.14 17.24 -10.49
C GLU A 35 -35.91 16.66 -9.78
N ALA A 36 -35.66 15.36 -9.94
CA ALA A 36 -34.44 14.70 -9.49
C ALA A 36 -33.98 13.71 -10.55
N HIS A 37 -32.83 13.96 -11.17
CA HIS A 37 -32.24 13.10 -12.19
C HIS A 37 -31.05 12.35 -11.60
N ARG A 38 -31.14 11.01 -11.54
CA ARG A 38 -30.08 10.12 -11.03
C ARG A 38 -29.57 10.43 -9.62
N VAL A 39 -30.37 11.11 -8.78
CA VAL A 39 -30.09 11.31 -7.36
C VAL A 39 -30.90 10.32 -6.53
N VAL A 40 -30.23 9.47 -5.76
CA VAL A 40 -30.86 8.48 -4.87
C VAL A 40 -31.01 9.10 -3.49
N GLN A 41 -32.18 8.91 -2.86
CA GLN A 41 -32.51 9.49 -1.55
C GLN A 41 -32.43 11.03 -1.50
N VAL A 42 -32.84 11.71 -2.58
CA VAL A 42 -32.79 13.18 -2.73
C VAL A 42 -33.36 13.97 -1.54
N GLY A 43 -34.33 13.41 -0.80
CA GLY A 43 -34.89 14.04 0.40
C GLY A 43 -33.86 14.28 1.52
N ARG A 44 -32.72 13.57 1.52
CA ARG A 44 -31.60 13.80 2.44
C ARG A 44 -30.94 15.16 2.26
N LEU A 45 -31.08 15.80 1.11
CA LEU A 45 -30.52 17.13 0.89
C LEU A 45 -31.23 18.23 1.69
N ILE A 46 -32.40 17.94 2.27
CA ILE A 46 -33.31 18.96 2.80
C ILE A 46 -34.04 18.51 4.06
N ASP A 47 -33.60 17.42 4.71
CA ASP A 47 -34.30 16.86 5.87
C ASP A 47 -33.95 17.58 7.19
N GLY A 48 -33.10 18.61 7.13
CA GLY A 48 -32.71 19.41 8.29
C GLY A 48 -31.68 18.71 9.17
N GLU A 49 -31.20 17.55 8.73
CA GLU A 49 -30.20 16.75 9.39
C GLU A 49 -28.97 16.63 8.49
N ARG A 50 -27.82 16.41 9.11
CA ARG A 50 -26.56 16.23 8.41
C ARG A 50 -25.80 15.04 8.96
N ALA A 51 -24.89 14.51 8.16
CA ALA A 51 -23.95 13.50 8.62
C ALA A 51 -22.95 14.08 9.64
N PHE A 52 -22.34 13.19 10.43
CA PHE A 52 -21.17 13.56 11.21
C PHE A 52 -20.01 13.97 10.29
N GLU A 53 -19.19 14.95 10.69
CA GLU A 53 -18.05 15.40 9.89
C GLU A 53 -17.08 14.24 9.63
N GLY A 54 -16.85 13.92 8.36
CA GLY A 54 -15.96 12.83 7.93
C GLY A 54 -16.64 11.46 7.90
N SER A 55 -17.97 11.40 8.00
CA SER A 55 -18.74 10.21 7.61
C SER A 55 -18.39 9.80 6.18
N ALA A 56 -18.46 8.49 5.89
CA ALA A 56 -18.25 7.99 4.54
C ALA A 56 -19.25 8.61 3.54
N TRP A 57 -18.83 8.77 2.29
CA TRP A 57 -19.65 9.32 1.20
C TRP A 57 -20.99 8.58 1.05
N ASN A 58 -21.02 7.27 1.27
CA ASN A 58 -22.22 6.43 1.14
C ASN A 58 -23.03 6.27 2.45
N SER A 59 -22.95 7.23 3.38
CA SER A 59 -23.80 7.24 4.58
C SER A 59 -25.29 7.20 4.19
N GLU A 60 -26.12 6.48 4.96
CA GLU A 60 -27.59 6.46 4.80
C GLU A 60 -28.22 7.84 5.04
N THR A 61 -27.45 8.79 5.59
CA THR A 61 -27.84 10.19 5.77
C THR A 61 -27.55 11.06 4.56
N ALA A 62 -26.93 10.52 3.50
CA ALA A 62 -26.57 11.27 2.29
C ALA A 62 -27.42 10.88 1.07
N ALA A 63 -27.71 11.87 0.23
CA ALA A 63 -28.19 11.67 -1.13
C ALA A 63 -27.01 11.35 -2.04
N ILE A 64 -27.17 10.33 -2.89
CA ILE A 64 -26.10 9.84 -3.79
C ILE A 64 -26.38 10.32 -5.21
N PHE A 65 -25.42 11.03 -5.80
CA PHE A 65 -25.47 11.52 -7.17
C PHE A 65 -24.84 10.48 -8.08
N ARG A 66 -25.63 9.85 -8.95
CA ARG A 66 -25.14 8.77 -9.83
C ARG A 66 -24.70 9.34 -11.18
N GLY A 67 -23.40 9.61 -11.30
CA GLY A 67 -22.77 10.09 -12.54
C GLY A 67 -22.90 11.59 -12.76
N ASP A 68 -22.10 12.13 -13.67
CA ASP A 68 -21.87 13.59 -13.83
C ASP A 68 -23.10 14.38 -14.31
N SER A 69 -24.13 13.69 -14.82
CA SER A 69 -25.39 14.31 -15.21
C SER A 69 -26.41 14.38 -14.07
N ALA A 70 -26.08 13.93 -12.85
CA ALA A 70 -27.01 13.88 -11.73
C ALA A 70 -27.29 15.28 -11.17
N TYR A 71 -28.56 15.60 -10.95
CA TYR A 71 -28.99 16.86 -10.34
C TYR A 71 -30.32 16.74 -9.62
N ALA A 72 -30.61 17.71 -8.74
CA ALA A 72 -31.93 17.92 -8.16
C ALA A 72 -32.34 19.39 -8.30
N ILE A 73 -33.60 19.64 -8.67
CA ILE A 73 -34.19 20.97 -8.81
C ILE A 73 -35.30 21.14 -7.77
N PHE A 74 -35.29 22.25 -7.05
CA PHE A 74 -36.28 22.62 -6.05
C PHE A 74 -37.03 23.89 -6.52
N ASP A 75 -38.36 23.85 -6.55
CA ASP A 75 -39.20 25.04 -6.76
C ASP A 75 -39.53 25.68 -5.40
N LEU A 76 -39.12 26.93 -5.22
CA LEU A 76 -39.41 27.73 -4.03
C LEU A 76 -40.84 28.29 -4.04
N GLY A 77 -41.58 28.12 -5.15
CA GLY A 77 -42.95 28.58 -5.38
C GLY A 77 -43.05 30.06 -5.78
N LYS A 78 -42.06 30.88 -5.40
CA LYS A 78 -41.94 32.29 -5.76
C LYS A 78 -40.46 32.70 -5.85
N VAL A 79 -40.19 33.78 -6.60
CA VAL A 79 -38.86 34.40 -6.61
C VAL A 79 -38.51 34.88 -5.20
N THR A 80 -37.39 34.38 -4.68
CA THR A 80 -36.92 34.57 -3.31
C THR A 80 -35.46 34.98 -3.33
N ALA A 81 -35.09 35.95 -2.49
CA ALA A 81 -33.70 36.36 -2.33
C ALA A 81 -32.90 35.30 -1.56
N ILE A 82 -31.65 35.06 -1.98
CA ILE A 82 -30.71 34.10 -1.41
C ILE A 82 -29.39 34.85 -1.13
N ASP A 83 -29.04 34.99 0.14
CA ASP A 83 -27.83 35.71 0.58
C ASP A 83 -26.76 34.75 1.13
N ALA A 84 -27.16 33.62 1.73
CA ALA A 84 -26.22 32.66 2.30
C ALA A 84 -26.63 31.22 2.01
N ALA A 85 -25.63 30.33 2.02
CA ALA A 85 -25.81 28.91 1.75
C ALA A 85 -24.91 28.03 2.65
N TYR A 86 -25.42 26.88 3.03
CA TYR A 86 -24.72 25.80 3.72
C TYR A 86 -24.90 24.51 2.93
N LEU A 87 -23.83 23.73 2.80
CA LEU A 87 -23.86 22.42 2.16
C LEU A 87 -22.92 21.45 2.88
N GLN A 88 -23.35 20.22 3.12
CA GLN A 88 -22.45 19.13 3.49
C GLN A 88 -22.44 18.09 2.37
N GLY A 89 -21.24 17.77 1.86
CA GLY A 89 -21.05 16.77 0.81
C GLY A 89 -19.64 16.20 0.81
N ASP A 90 -19.38 15.19 -0.02
CA ASP A 90 -18.10 14.48 0.00
C ASP A 90 -16.92 15.41 -0.27
N ASN A 91 -15.77 15.12 0.32
CA ASN A 91 -14.68 16.08 0.42
C ASN A 91 -13.97 16.34 -0.91
N ASN A 92 -13.82 15.31 -1.74
CA ASN A 92 -13.11 15.37 -3.01
C ASN A 92 -13.99 15.90 -4.16
N ASP A 93 -15.25 16.21 -3.90
CA ASP A 93 -16.19 16.72 -4.90
C ASP A 93 -16.43 18.22 -4.78
N ALA A 94 -16.77 18.85 -5.90
CA ALA A 94 -17.29 20.21 -5.95
C ALA A 94 -18.80 20.20 -6.21
N PHE A 95 -19.57 20.94 -5.41
CA PHE A 95 -21.03 21.04 -5.57
C PHE A 95 -21.39 22.38 -6.19
N ILE A 96 -22.20 22.35 -7.25
CA ILE A 96 -22.64 23.54 -7.98
C ILE A 96 -24.10 23.78 -7.63
N VAL A 97 -24.35 24.93 -7.00
CA VAL A 97 -25.69 25.45 -6.74
C VAL A 97 -26.00 26.52 -7.79
N GLU A 98 -27.01 26.26 -8.60
CA GLU A 98 -27.48 27.13 -9.68
C GLU A 98 -28.89 27.64 -9.38
N THR A 99 -29.21 28.83 -9.90
CA THR A 99 -30.49 29.51 -9.70
C THR A 99 -31.16 29.89 -11.00
N SER A 100 -32.49 29.90 -11.02
CA SER A 100 -33.31 30.31 -12.15
C SER A 100 -34.62 30.95 -11.67
N GLU A 101 -35.15 31.92 -12.41
CA GLU A 101 -36.49 32.47 -12.18
C GLU A 101 -37.56 31.79 -13.05
N ASP A 102 -37.18 31.30 -14.24
CA ASP A 102 -38.06 30.71 -15.25
C ASP A 102 -38.03 29.17 -15.28
N GLY A 103 -37.05 28.56 -14.63
CA GLY A 103 -36.84 27.10 -14.62
C GLY A 103 -36.21 26.55 -15.90
N ALA A 104 -35.89 27.39 -16.87
CA ALA A 104 -35.30 27.01 -18.16
C ALA A 104 -33.82 27.40 -18.26
N ARG A 105 -33.44 28.56 -17.72
CA ARG A 105 -32.04 29.04 -17.73
C ARG A 105 -31.50 29.12 -16.32
N PHE A 106 -30.46 28.34 -16.05
CA PHE A 106 -29.78 28.31 -14.77
C PHE A 106 -28.47 29.09 -14.82
N THR A 107 -28.19 29.81 -13.74
CA THR A 107 -26.95 30.57 -13.54
C THR A 107 -26.31 30.13 -12.23
N THR A 108 -24.99 29.96 -12.21
CA THR A 108 -24.29 29.52 -11.00
C THR A 108 -24.36 30.59 -9.92
N LEU A 109 -24.92 30.22 -8.76
CA LEU A 109 -24.94 31.06 -7.56
C LEU A 109 -23.71 30.80 -6.69
N TRP A 110 -23.37 29.52 -6.51
CA TRP A 110 -22.25 29.12 -5.65
C TRP A 110 -21.65 27.79 -6.11
N THR A 111 -20.31 27.75 -6.19
CA THR A 111 -19.55 26.51 -6.30
C THR A 111 -18.88 26.21 -4.97
N ALA A 112 -19.39 25.21 -4.26
CA ALA A 112 -18.80 24.73 -3.02
C ALA A 112 -17.58 23.83 -3.37
N PRO A 113 -16.34 24.24 -3.06
CA PRO A 113 -15.13 23.59 -3.59
C PRO A 113 -14.82 22.27 -2.90
N ALA A 114 -14.03 21.40 -3.52
CA ALA A 114 -13.43 20.26 -2.82
C ALA A 114 -12.55 20.73 -1.64
N VAL A 115 -12.42 19.88 -0.61
CA VAL A 115 -11.68 20.15 0.63
C VAL A 115 -10.81 18.94 1.01
N ASP A 116 -9.66 19.22 1.64
CA ASP A 116 -8.64 18.20 1.95
C ASP A 116 -9.10 17.09 2.93
N PRO A 117 -9.83 17.38 4.03
CA PRO A 117 -10.14 16.34 5.02
C PRO A 117 -11.17 15.32 4.50
N GLN A 118 -10.86 14.02 4.54
CA GLN A 118 -11.68 12.94 3.93
C GLN A 118 -13.13 12.81 4.43
N GLY A 119 -14.06 12.39 3.57
CA GLY A 119 -15.47 12.08 3.88
C GLY A 119 -16.40 13.28 3.79
N LEU A 120 -17.64 13.18 4.26
CA LEU A 120 -18.63 14.26 4.18
C LEU A 120 -18.18 15.50 4.97
N ARG A 121 -18.04 16.64 4.29
CA ARG A 121 -17.57 17.93 4.84
C ARG A 121 -18.54 19.07 4.61
N ALA A 122 -18.75 19.82 5.69
CA ALA A 122 -19.53 21.04 5.66
C ALA A 122 -18.79 22.19 4.98
N ARG A 123 -19.52 22.96 4.19
CA ARG A 123 -19.11 24.15 3.44
C ARG A 123 -20.19 25.20 3.63
N TRP A 124 -19.81 26.46 3.71
CA TRP A 124 -20.77 27.55 3.89
C TRP A 124 -20.23 28.86 3.32
N THR A 125 -21.15 29.72 2.88
CA THR A 125 -20.83 31.03 2.30
C THR A 125 -21.97 32.04 2.51
N SER A 126 -21.65 33.33 2.49
CA SER A 126 -22.56 34.46 2.70
C SER A 126 -22.26 35.58 1.70
N GLY A 127 -23.20 36.51 1.49
CA GLY A 127 -23.04 37.62 0.54
C GLY A 127 -23.21 37.17 -0.92
N LEU A 128 -24.03 36.15 -1.17
CA LEU A 128 -24.28 35.59 -2.50
C LEU A 128 -25.09 36.56 -3.39
N GLY A 129 -25.99 37.35 -2.80
CA GLY A 129 -26.77 38.36 -3.51
C GLY A 129 -27.65 37.83 -4.66
N GLY A 130 -28.14 36.58 -4.57
CA GLY A 130 -28.91 35.93 -5.62
C GLY A 130 -30.43 36.07 -5.48
N HIS A 131 -31.14 35.84 -6.58
CA HIS A 131 -32.61 35.71 -6.61
C HIS A 131 -32.99 34.48 -7.43
N ALA A 132 -33.92 33.68 -6.91
CA ALA A 132 -34.33 32.45 -7.59
C ALA A 132 -35.77 32.08 -7.27
N ARG A 133 -36.46 31.47 -8.25
CA ARG A 133 -37.63 30.63 -7.99
C ARG A 133 -37.24 29.15 -7.97
N PHE A 134 -36.34 28.74 -8.86
CA PHE A 134 -35.83 27.38 -8.96
C PHE A 134 -34.37 27.33 -8.56
N VAL A 135 -34.02 26.33 -7.74
CA VAL A 135 -32.65 26.07 -7.30
C VAL A 135 -32.26 24.68 -7.79
N LYS A 136 -31.15 24.58 -8.51
CA LYS A 136 -30.59 23.32 -8.97
C LYS A 136 -29.28 23.04 -8.24
N ILE A 137 -29.14 21.82 -7.73
CA ILE A 137 -27.86 21.32 -7.22
C ILE A 137 -27.35 20.21 -8.13
N SER A 138 -26.09 20.32 -8.51
CA SER A 138 -25.32 19.29 -9.21
C SER A 138 -23.94 19.18 -8.57
N ALA A 139 -23.14 18.21 -9.01
CA ALA A 139 -21.81 18.00 -8.47
C ALA A 139 -20.85 17.53 -9.57
N ILE A 140 -19.59 17.94 -9.43
CA ILE A 140 -18.46 17.47 -10.24
C ILE A 140 -17.63 16.57 -9.33
N GLY A 141 -17.61 15.28 -9.67
CA GLY A 141 -17.01 14.25 -8.83
C GLY A 141 -15.51 14.02 -9.08
N GLY A 142 -14.77 13.65 -8.03
CA GLY A 142 -13.34 13.28 -8.13
C GLY A 142 -13.07 11.80 -8.41
N ASP A 143 -13.92 10.89 -7.92
CA ASP A 143 -13.74 9.44 -7.97
C ASP A 143 -15.05 8.65 -8.24
N ALA A 144 -16.05 9.33 -8.82
CA ALA A 144 -17.41 8.83 -9.09
C ALA A 144 -18.26 8.46 -7.85
N SER A 145 -17.75 8.71 -6.64
CA SER A 145 -18.43 8.44 -5.36
C SER A 145 -19.07 9.71 -4.78
N VAL A 146 -20.04 10.28 -5.49
CA VAL A 146 -20.57 11.61 -5.18
C VAL A 146 -21.79 11.61 -4.26
N SER A 147 -21.74 12.38 -3.17
CA SER A 147 -22.88 12.51 -2.26
C SER A 147 -22.93 13.81 -1.46
N ALA A 148 -24.15 14.23 -1.11
CA ALA A 148 -24.40 15.33 -0.19
C ALA A 148 -25.50 14.98 0.81
N SER A 149 -25.32 15.41 2.05
CA SER A 149 -26.19 15.07 3.17
C SER A 149 -27.01 16.24 3.69
N GLU A 150 -26.77 17.47 3.23
CA GLU A 150 -27.65 18.61 3.50
C GLU A 150 -27.31 19.80 2.59
N LEU A 151 -28.34 20.54 2.18
CA LEU A 151 -28.31 21.87 1.55
C LEU A 151 -29.30 22.79 2.27
N GLN A 152 -28.82 23.93 2.77
CA GLN A 152 -29.67 24.98 3.34
C GLN A 152 -29.37 26.31 2.68
N LEU A 153 -30.43 27.02 2.28
CA LEU A 153 -30.34 28.38 1.72
C LEU A 153 -31.02 29.37 2.67
N PHE A 154 -30.54 30.61 2.67
CA PHE A 154 -31.02 31.65 3.58
C PHE A 154 -31.21 32.96 2.82
N SER A 155 -32.29 33.69 3.15
CA SER A 155 -32.60 35.00 2.54
C SER A 155 -31.77 36.15 3.10
N ALA A 156 -31.18 35.94 4.28
CA ALA A 156 -30.20 36.79 4.92
C ALA A 156 -29.23 35.88 5.70
N THR A 157 -27.98 36.31 5.87
CA THR A 157 -27.01 35.55 6.68
C THR A 157 -27.45 35.46 8.15
N PRO A 158 -27.69 34.25 8.69
CA PRO A 158 -28.11 34.07 10.08
C PRO A 158 -27.10 34.60 11.11
N SER A 159 -27.61 35.06 12.26
CA SER A 159 -26.79 35.54 13.37
C SER A 159 -25.85 34.48 13.98
N ALA A 160 -26.21 33.19 13.86
CA ALA A 160 -25.35 32.06 14.18
C ALA A 160 -24.83 31.43 12.88
N TRP A 161 -23.58 31.74 12.52
CA TRP A 161 -22.95 31.31 11.27
C TRP A 161 -21.60 30.61 11.52
N PRO A 162 -21.35 29.41 10.96
CA PRO A 162 -22.25 28.59 10.13
C PRO A 162 -23.49 28.11 10.89
N PRO A 163 -24.57 27.72 10.18
CA PRO A 163 -25.81 27.34 10.82
C PRO A 163 -25.62 26.03 11.60
N LYS A 164 -26.29 25.93 12.76
CA LYS A 164 -26.29 24.69 13.56
C LYS A 164 -27.27 23.68 12.97
N VAL A 165 -26.79 22.87 12.03
CA VAL A 165 -27.57 21.74 11.47
C VAL A 165 -27.49 20.53 12.40
N ARG A 166 -28.65 19.89 12.63
CA ARG A 166 -28.75 18.72 13.52
C ARG A 166 -27.95 17.56 12.95
N VAL A 167 -27.07 16.98 13.75
CA VAL A 167 -26.32 15.79 13.32
C VAL A 167 -27.19 14.55 13.52
N ARG A 168 -27.39 13.77 12.46
CA ARG A 168 -27.96 12.42 12.55
C ARG A 168 -26.82 11.42 12.77
N LEU A 169 -26.77 10.88 13.98
CA LEU A 169 -25.82 9.83 14.33
C LEU A 169 -26.23 8.51 13.69
N GLU A 170 -25.59 8.17 12.58
CA GLU A 170 -25.64 6.83 12.01
C GLU A 170 -24.39 6.06 12.46
N LEU A 171 -24.59 4.95 13.16
CA LEU A 171 -23.52 3.97 13.36
C LEU A 171 -23.35 3.22 12.04
N ALA A 172 -22.55 3.80 11.13
CA ALA A 172 -22.24 3.21 9.83
C ALA A 172 -21.95 1.71 9.96
N SER A 173 -22.40 0.91 8.99
CA SER A 173 -22.19 -0.56 8.99
C SER A 173 -20.71 -0.94 9.17
N ALA A 174 -19.79 -0.09 8.72
CA ALA A 174 -18.35 -0.21 8.97
C ALA A 174 -17.94 -0.11 10.46
N ILE A 175 -18.63 0.69 11.29
CA ILE A 175 -18.38 0.71 12.73
C ILE A 175 -18.75 -0.64 13.35
N TRP A 176 -19.91 -1.19 13.00
CA TRP A 176 -20.32 -2.51 13.45
C TRP A 176 -19.37 -3.61 12.97
N ALA A 177 -18.90 -3.53 11.72
CA ALA A 177 -17.89 -4.45 11.20
C ALA A 177 -16.60 -4.41 12.02
N ARG A 178 -16.09 -3.20 12.31
CA ARG A 178 -14.88 -3.01 13.14
C ARG A 178 -15.08 -3.54 14.57
N LEU A 179 -16.21 -3.25 15.21
CA LEU A 179 -16.52 -3.75 16.55
C LEU A 179 -16.64 -5.28 16.59
N ALA A 180 -17.34 -5.88 15.63
CA ALA A 180 -17.48 -7.32 15.53
C ALA A 180 -16.13 -8.02 15.27
N LEU A 181 -15.29 -7.42 14.43
CA LEU A 181 -13.93 -7.86 14.20
C LEU A 181 -13.07 -7.81 15.48
N LEU A 182 -13.09 -6.69 16.21
CA LEU A 182 -12.36 -6.55 17.47
C LEU A 182 -12.84 -7.56 18.53
N LEU A 183 -14.15 -7.78 18.62
CA LEU A 183 -14.74 -8.78 19.50
C LEU A 183 -14.31 -10.20 19.10
N PHE A 184 -14.33 -10.53 17.81
CA PHE A 184 -13.81 -11.79 17.30
C PHE A 184 -12.34 -11.97 17.68
N ALA A 185 -11.49 -10.96 17.48
CA ALA A 185 -10.08 -11.02 17.83
C ALA A 185 -9.88 -11.31 19.33
N LEU A 186 -10.61 -10.59 20.19
CA LEU A 186 -10.56 -10.78 21.64
C LEU A 186 -10.96 -12.21 22.04
N ILE A 187 -12.09 -12.71 21.51
CA ILE A 187 -12.59 -14.05 21.82
C ILE A 187 -11.66 -15.13 21.27
N ALA A 188 -11.18 -14.99 20.03
CA ALA A 188 -10.30 -15.95 19.39
C ALA A 188 -8.95 -16.04 20.11
N ILE A 189 -8.32 -14.91 20.43
CA ILE A 189 -7.05 -14.86 21.17
C ILE A 189 -7.25 -15.46 22.56
N THR A 190 -8.30 -15.07 23.27
CA THR A 190 -8.62 -15.64 24.60
C THR A 190 -8.82 -17.14 24.52
N THR A 191 -9.57 -17.62 23.52
CA THR A 191 -9.78 -19.05 23.27
C THR A 191 -8.46 -19.77 23.03
N VAL A 192 -7.58 -19.25 22.18
CA VAL A 192 -6.27 -19.84 21.88
C VAL A 192 -5.37 -19.92 23.13
N LEU A 193 -5.37 -18.88 23.96
CA LEU A 193 -4.50 -18.81 25.14
C LEU A 193 -5.02 -19.64 26.32
N VAL A 194 -6.33 -19.63 26.55
CA VAL A 194 -6.97 -20.27 27.71
C VAL A 194 -7.31 -21.73 27.47
N HIS A 195 -7.69 -22.13 26.24
CA HIS A 195 -8.12 -23.49 25.93
C HIS A 195 -7.03 -24.52 26.25
N ARG A 196 -7.30 -25.44 27.18
CA ARG A 196 -6.43 -26.58 27.49
C ARG A 196 -6.96 -27.85 26.85
N ARG A 197 -6.06 -28.72 26.37
CA ARG A 197 -6.43 -30.02 25.80
C ARG A 197 -7.30 -30.84 26.76
N ASP A 198 -6.97 -30.80 28.05
CA ASP A 198 -7.64 -31.56 29.12
C ASP A 198 -8.71 -30.75 29.87
N ALA A 199 -9.07 -29.56 29.38
CA ALA A 199 -10.15 -28.78 29.96
C ALA A 199 -11.48 -29.55 29.89
N ARG A 200 -12.40 -29.28 30.83
CA ARG A 200 -13.78 -29.78 30.79
C ARG A 200 -14.34 -29.59 29.38
N ILE A 201 -14.80 -30.69 28.77
CA ILE A 201 -15.23 -30.74 27.36
C ILE A 201 -16.23 -29.62 27.05
N LEU A 202 -17.14 -29.31 27.98
CA LEU A 202 -18.13 -28.25 27.85
C LEU A 202 -17.50 -26.86 27.71
N MET A 203 -16.54 -26.49 28.58
CA MET A 203 -15.87 -25.17 28.53
C MET A 203 -15.10 -24.99 27.22
N SER A 204 -14.39 -26.02 26.77
CA SER A 204 -13.70 -26.01 25.49
C SER A 204 -14.67 -25.81 24.32
N ARG A 205 -15.80 -26.52 24.32
CA ARG A 205 -16.84 -26.37 23.28
C ARG A 205 -17.44 -24.96 23.27
N LEU A 206 -17.70 -24.37 24.45
CA LEU A 206 -18.25 -23.02 24.57
C LEU A 206 -17.29 -21.95 24.01
N LEU A 207 -15.99 -22.02 24.33
CA LEU A 207 -14.99 -21.07 23.82
C LEU A 207 -14.87 -21.12 22.28
N TRP A 208 -14.79 -22.34 21.72
CA TRP A 208 -14.73 -22.51 20.27
C TRP A 208 -16.05 -22.13 19.57
N ALA A 209 -17.20 -22.41 20.18
CA ALA A 209 -18.50 -21.96 19.68
C ALA A 209 -18.58 -20.43 19.67
N ALA A 210 -18.16 -19.76 20.75
CA ALA A 210 -18.11 -18.29 20.81
C ALA A 210 -17.17 -17.71 19.74
N THR A 211 -16.03 -18.35 19.49
CA THR A 211 -15.09 -17.96 18.42
C THR A 211 -15.74 -18.08 17.04
N LEU A 212 -16.47 -19.17 16.76
CA LEU A 212 -17.17 -19.36 15.49
C LEU A 212 -18.34 -18.39 15.30
N VAL A 213 -19.13 -18.15 16.35
CA VAL A 213 -20.25 -17.20 16.33
C VAL A 213 -19.74 -15.77 16.10
N SER A 214 -18.70 -15.35 16.81
CA SER A 214 -18.10 -14.02 16.61
C SER A 214 -17.45 -13.87 15.23
N ALA A 215 -16.82 -14.92 14.69
CA ALA A 215 -16.34 -14.93 13.31
C ALA A 215 -17.50 -14.76 12.30
N GLY A 216 -18.60 -15.48 12.49
CA GLY A 216 -19.80 -15.35 11.66
C GLY A 216 -20.41 -13.94 11.71
N ALA A 217 -20.48 -13.34 12.91
CA ALA A 217 -20.92 -11.96 13.08
C ALA A 217 -19.98 -10.96 12.38
N ALA A 218 -18.66 -11.12 12.51
CA ALA A 218 -17.69 -10.27 11.82
C ALA A 218 -17.86 -10.35 10.30
N LEU A 219 -17.95 -11.55 9.72
CA LEU A 219 -18.18 -11.74 8.29
C LEU A 219 -19.53 -11.16 7.83
N TYR A 220 -20.58 -11.30 8.63
CA TYR A 220 -21.89 -10.71 8.36
C TYR A 220 -21.82 -9.19 8.28
N PHE A 221 -21.19 -8.52 9.25
CA PHE A 221 -21.08 -7.06 9.23
C PHE A 221 -20.11 -6.55 8.16
N ILE A 222 -19.03 -7.28 7.83
CA ILE A 222 -18.18 -6.95 6.68
C ILE A 222 -19.01 -6.97 5.39
N ARG A 223 -19.86 -7.99 5.20
CA ARG A 223 -20.76 -8.06 4.06
C ARG A 223 -21.76 -6.90 4.02
N LEU A 224 -22.32 -6.50 5.17
CA LEU A 224 -23.20 -5.34 5.26
C LEU A 224 -22.47 -4.01 5.00
N SER A 225 -21.16 -3.97 5.23
CA SER A 225 -20.32 -2.82 4.90
C SER A 225 -19.84 -2.80 3.44
N TRP A 226 -20.38 -3.64 2.54
CA TRP A 226 -19.95 -3.63 1.14
C TRP A 226 -20.49 -2.40 0.38
N PRO A 227 -19.64 -1.67 -0.38
CA PRO A 227 -18.21 -1.90 -0.61
C PRO A 227 -17.37 -1.63 0.64
N VAL A 228 -16.51 -2.60 1.00
CA VAL A 228 -15.79 -2.58 2.28
C VAL A 228 -14.89 -1.36 2.38
N GLU A 229 -15.11 -0.55 3.42
CA GLU A 229 -14.29 0.62 3.71
C GLU A 229 -12.83 0.25 4.03
N THR A 230 -11.90 1.12 3.66
CA THR A 230 -10.47 0.99 4.00
C THR A 230 -10.25 0.77 5.49
N SER A 231 -11.03 1.46 6.35
CA SER A 231 -10.95 1.31 7.81
C SER A 231 -11.25 -0.10 8.31
N VAL A 232 -12.18 -0.81 7.65
CA VAL A 232 -12.55 -2.20 7.93
C VAL A 232 -11.49 -3.16 7.40
N ILE A 233 -10.93 -2.87 6.22
CA ILE A 233 -9.83 -3.62 5.62
C ILE A 233 -8.59 -3.57 6.54
N ASP A 234 -8.21 -2.37 7.01
CA ASP A 234 -7.03 -2.16 7.84
C ASP A 234 -7.14 -2.85 9.21
N VAL A 235 -8.30 -2.78 9.87
CA VAL A 235 -8.48 -3.52 11.14
C VAL A 235 -8.48 -5.03 10.90
N SER A 236 -9.04 -5.49 9.76
CA SER A 236 -9.04 -6.92 9.40
C SER A 236 -7.63 -7.47 9.25
N ARG A 237 -6.72 -6.71 8.61
CA ARG A 237 -5.28 -7.04 8.51
C ARG A 237 -4.66 -7.22 9.88
N GLY A 238 -4.82 -6.21 10.75
CA GLY A 238 -4.25 -6.21 12.09
C GLY A 238 -4.76 -7.37 12.96
N ILE A 239 -6.04 -7.73 12.83
CA ILE A 239 -6.67 -8.85 13.55
C ILE A 239 -6.18 -10.20 13.02
N CYS A 240 -6.09 -10.38 11.69
CA CYS A 240 -5.56 -11.61 11.10
C CYS A 240 -4.16 -11.90 11.64
N ALA A 241 -3.30 -10.88 11.67
CA ALA A 241 -1.95 -10.98 12.20
C ALA A 241 -1.93 -11.23 13.72
N ALA A 242 -2.79 -10.57 14.51
CA ALA A 242 -2.87 -10.74 15.96
C ALA A 242 -3.31 -12.17 16.36
N VAL A 243 -4.37 -12.68 15.73
CA VAL A 243 -4.88 -14.04 15.97
C VAL A 243 -3.85 -15.07 15.53
N ALA A 244 -3.24 -14.89 14.35
CA ALA A 244 -2.18 -15.77 13.87
C ALA A 244 -0.95 -15.77 14.80
N CYS A 245 -0.56 -14.61 15.34
CA CYS A 245 0.50 -14.47 16.33
C CYS A 245 0.20 -15.30 17.59
N ALA A 246 -1.01 -15.17 18.15
CA ALA A 246 -1.43 -15.98 19.30
C ALA A 246 -1.39 -17.48 19.00
N VAL A 247 -1.82 -17.89 17.79
CA VAL A 247 -1.79 -19.29 17.35
C VAL A 247 -0.36 -19.83 17.28
N VAL A 248 0.57 -19.14 16.61
CA VAL A 248 1.96 -19.63 16.48
C VAL A 248 2.70 -19.64 17.81
N LEU A 249 2.42 -18.68 18.70
CA LEU A 249 2.92 -18.69 20.08
C LEU A 249 2.39 -19.88 20.87
N ARG A 250 1.09 -20.18 20.77
CA ARG A 250 0.48 -21.34 21.43
C ARG A 250 1.12 -22.64 20.97
N LEU A 251 1.29 -22.81 19.66
CA LEU A 251 1.86 -24.01 19.06
C LEU A 251 3.33 -24.24 19.46
N GLY A 252 4.12 -23.18 19.68
CA GLY A 252 5.54 -23.32 20.03
C GLY A 252 5.87 -23.29 21.52
N LEU A 253 5.10 -22.54 22.32
CA LEU A 253 5.40 -22.35 23.75
C LEU A 253 4.68 -23.34 24.66
N ARG A 254 3.49 -23.79 24.26
CA ARG A 254 2.63 -24.69 25.04
C ARG A 254 1.98 -25.77 24.13
N PRO A 255 2.78 -26.52 23.34
CA PRO A 255 2.25 -27.53 22.42
C PRO A 255 1.45 -28.63 23.13
N GLU A 256 1.75 -28.94 24.39
CA GLU A 256 1.06 -29.95 25.19
C GLU A 256 -0.44 -29.66 25.35
N HIS A 257 -0.81 -28.38 25.34
CA HIS A 257 -2.19 -27.94 25.48
C HIS A 257 -2.84 -27.59 24.13
N ALA A 258 -2.12 -27.73 23.02
CA ALA A 258 -2.58 -27.30 21.69
C ALA A 258 -3.43 -28.37 21.01
N ARG A 259 -4.58 -27.97 20.46
CA ARG A 259 -5.31 -28.77 19.46
C ARG A 259 -4.79 -28.41 18.07
N GLU A 260 -3.70 -29.05 17.67
CA GLU A 260 -2.93 -28.75 16.47
C GLU A 260 -3.78 -28.57 15.20
N ARG A 261 -4.74 -29.46 14.93
CA ARG A 261 -5.61 -29.36 13.75
C ARG A 261 -6.50 -28.12 13.78
N VAL A 262 -7.09 -27.81 14.93
CA VAL A 262 -7.98 -26.66 15.10
C VAL A 262 -7.20 -25.35 14.97
N LEU A 263 -6.05 -25.26 15.63
CA LEU A 263 -5.18 -24.08 15.55
C LEU A 263 -4.62 -23.87 14.15
N THR A 264 -4.24 -24.95 13.46
CA THR A 264 -3.78 -24.86 12.06
C THR A 264 -4.93 -24.44 11.13
N GLY A 265 -6.16 -24.91 11.38
CA GLY A 265 -7.35 -24.45 10.66
C GLY A 265 -7.66 -22.97 10.89
N LEU A 266 -7.53 -22.48 12.13
CA LEU A 266 -7.66 -21.05 12.44
C LEU A 266 -6.56 -20.23 11.75
N LEU A 267 -5.32 -20.70 11.77
CA LEU A 267 -4.22 -20.04 11.04
C LEU A 267 -4.49 -20.00 9.53
N ALA A 268 -5.05 -21.06 8.95
CA ALA A 268 -5.44 -21.09 7.54
C ALA A 268 -6.57 -20.10 7.24
N ALA A 269 -7.57 -19.99 8.12
CA ALA A 269 -8.63 -18.99 7.99
C ALA A 269 -8.07 -17.56 8.04
N MET A 270 -7.13 -17.27 8.94
CA MET A 270 -6.46 -15.97 8.99
C MET A 270 -5.60 -15.70 7.76
N ALA A 271 -4.95 -16.73 7.19
CA ALA A 271 -4.21 -16.59 5.94
C ALA A 271 -5.14 -16.22 4.78
N LEU A 272 -6.26 -16.94 4.60
CA LEU A 272 -7.25 -16.64 3.57
C LEU A 272 -7.82 -15.23 3.72
N MET A 273 -8.20 -14.86 4.96
CA MET A 273 -8.73 -13.53 5.26
C MET A 273 -7.68 -12.45 4.98
N SER A 274 -6.42 -12.65 5.34
CA SER A 274 -5.35 -11.68 5.06
C SER A 274 -5.11 -11.49 3.56
N ILE A 275 -5.14 -12.56 2.75
CA ILE A 275 -5.04 -12.43 1.29
C ILE A 275 -6.26 -11.71 0.73
N ALA A 276 -7.46 -11.98 1.25
CA ALA A 276 -8.65 -11.23 0.89
C ALA A 276 -8.49 -9.73 1.20
N THR A 277 -7.90 -9.36 2.34
CA THR A 277 -7.63 -7.94 2.66
C THR A 277 -6.58 -7.30 1.75
N PHE A 278 -5.63 -8.07 1.22
CA PHE A 278 -4.69 -7.56 0.21
C PHE A 278 -5.43 -7.21 -1.08
N TYR A 279 -6.38 -8.02 -1.53
CA TYR A 279 -7.19 -7.71 -2.71
C TYR A 279 -8.48 -6.93 -2.37
N ASN A 280 -8.53 -6.21 -1.26
CA ASN A 280 -9.68 -5.42 -0.80
C ASN A 280 -11.03 -6.18 -0.85
N PHE A 281 -11.01 -7.46 -0.44
CA PHE A 281 -12.14 -8.39 -0.51
C PHE A 281 -12.72 -8.60 -1.92
N GLY A 282 -11.90 -8.39 -2.95
CA GLY A 282 -12.32 -8.43 -4.34
C GLY A 282 -12.97 -7.13 -4.82
N ARG A 283 -12.85 -6.03 -4.08
CA ARG A 283 -13.31 -4.72 -4.55
C ARG A 283 -12.28 -4.15 -5.54
N PRO A 284 -12.68 -3.76 -6.77
CA PRO A 284 -11.83 -3.01 -7.69
C PRO A 284 -11.31 -1.72 -7.04
N GLN A 285 -10.04 -1.41 -7.27
CA GLN A 285 -9.36 -0.25 -6.68
C GLN A 285 -9.29 0.95 -7.61
N PHE A 286 -9.45 0.72 -8.91
CA PHE A 286 -9.30 1.71 -9.95
C PHE A 286 -10.63 1.93 -10.63
N PHE A 287 -10.71 2.99 -11.43
CA PHE A 287 -11.90 3.36 -12.16
C PHE A 287 -11.54 3.58 -13.61
N ASP A 288 -12.30 2.97 -14.51
CA ASP A 288 -12.26 3.22 -15.93
C ASP A 288 -13.18 4.41 -16.23
N PHE A 289 -12.57 5.55 -16.55
CA PHE A 289 -13.25 6.81 -16.78
C PHE A 289 -14.15 6.77 -18.02
N GLU A 290 -13.68 6.17 -19.11
CA GLU A 290 -14.45 6.05 -20.36
C GLU A 290 -15.59 5.05 -20.22
N GLY A 291 -15.29 3.83 -19.73
CA GLY A 291 -16.30 2.79 -19.49
C GLY A 291 -17.22 3.09 -18.30
N ARG A 292 -16.90 4.10 -17.50
CA ARG A 292 -17.64 4.52 -16.29
C ARG A 292 -17.90 3.37 -15.33
N GLN A 293 -16.89 2.53 -15.13
CA GLN A 293 -16.99 1.31 -14.35
C GLN A 293 -15.74 1.08 -13.48
N PRO A 294 -15.87 0.38 -12.35
CA PRO A 294 -14.70 0.00 -11.55
C PRO A 294 -13.79 -0.97 -12.32
N SER A 295 -12.47 -0.79 -12.21
CA SER A 295 -11.46 -1.66 -12.85
C SER A 295 -10.48 -2.24 -11.82
N TYR A 296 -10.02 -3.46 -12.11
CA TYR A 296 -8.96 -4.12 -11.35
C TYR A 296 -7.56 -3.79 -11.87
N VAL A 297 -7.44 -3.12 -13.03
CA VAL A 297 -6.14 -2.77 -13.61
C VAL A 297 -5.52 -1.62 -12.83
N HIS A 298 -4.26 -1.77 -12.42
CA HIS A 298 -3.51 -0.70 -11.79
C HIS A 298 -2.98 0.31 -12.82
N THR A 299 -3.87 1.15 -13.34
CA THR A 299 -3.59 2.06 -14.47
C THR A 299 -2.41 3.01 -14.20
N TRP A 300 -2.28 3.54 -12.98
CA TRP A 300 -1.14 4.37 -12.58
C TRP A 300 0.23 3.69 -12.76
N ASP A 301 0.28 2.38 -12.57
CA ASP A 301 1.50 1.60 -12.69
C ASP A 301 1.71 1.16 -14.15
N MET A 302 0.66 0.59 -14.74
CA MET A 302 0.73 0.02 -16.08
C MET A 302 0.90 1.07 -17.17
N ARG A 303 0.42 2.31 -16.99
CA ARG A 303 0.69 3.40 -17.94
C ARG A 303 2.19 3.69 -18.08
N VAL A 304 2.97 3.41 -17.02
CA VAL A 304 4.43 3.53 -17.04
C VAL A 304 5.03 2.30 -17.69
N TYR A 305 4.75 1.13 -17.12
CA TYR A 305 5.51 -0.07 -17.41
C TYR A 305 5.12 -0.74 -18.72
N PHE A 306 3.86 -0.66 -19.15
CA PHE A 306 3.47 -1.23 -20.44
C PHE A 306 4.22 -0.57 -21.61
N PRO A 307 4.14 0.77 -21.82
CA PRO A 307 4.85 1.38 -22.94
C PRO A 307 6.38 1.34 -22.73
N PHE A 308 6.86 1.50 -21.50
CA PHE A 308 8.29 1.37 -21.19
C PHE A 308 8.85 0.01 -21.60
N VAL A 309 8.07 -1.07 -21.44
CA VAL A 309 8.48 -2.41 -21.84
C VAL A 309 8.44 -2.60 -23.35
N LYS A 310 7.30 -2.26 -23.97
CA LYS A 310 7.06 -2.55 -25.40
C LYS A 310 7.87 -1.65 -26.34
N TYR A 311 8.16 -0.42 -25.94
CA TYR A 311 8.84 0.60 -26.75
C TYR A 311 10.20 0.99 -26.17
N PHE A 312 10.87 0.08 -25.46
CA PHE A 312 12.14 0.40 -24.81
C PHE A 312 13.23 0.84 -25.79
N ASP A 313 13.25 0.29 -27.01
CA ASP A 313 14.26 0.62 -28.02
C ASP A 313 14.18 2.09 -28.44
N GLU A 314 12.96 2.66 -28.50
CA GLU A 314 12.72 4.05 -28.89
C GLU A 314 12.68 5.00 -27.67
N LEU A 315 12.06 4.56 -26.57
CA LEU A 315 11.87 5.38 -25.38
C LEU A 315 13.12 5.46 -24.50
N GLY A 316 13.89 4.38 -24.41
CA GLY A 316 14.92 4.22 -23.39
C GLY A 316 14.38 4.48 -21.98
N TYR A 317 15.25 4.99 -21.11
CA TYR A 317 14.90 5.33 -19.73
C TYR A 317 14.35 6.75 -19.55
N ASP A 318 14.47 7.61 -20.55
CA ASP A 318 14.15 9.04 -20.49
C ASP A 318 12.86 9.42 -21.24
N GLY A 319 12.47 8.65 -22.25
CA GLY A 319 11.48 9.08 -23.24
C GLY A 319 10.02 8.89 -22.85
N VAL A 320 9.68 8.07 -21.85
CA VAL A 320 8.27 7.67 -21.63
C VAL A 320 7.33 8.87 -21.39
N TYR A 321 7.76 9.89 -20.64
CA TYR A 321 6.91 11.06 -20.38
C TYR A 321 6.88 12.05 -21.54
N LEU A 322 8.01 12.24 -22.22
CA LEU A 322 8.06 13.07 -23.43
C LEU A 322 7.11 12.50 -24.50
N ALA A 323 7.19 11.19 -24.73
CA ALA A 323 6.34 10.50 -25.69
C ALA A 323 4.87 10.46 -25.23
N SER A 324 4.59 10.32 -23.93
CA SER A 324 3.23 10.40 -23.39
C SER A 324 2.57 11.77 -23.64
N ALA A 325 3.31 12.86 -23.44
CA ALA A 325 2.82 14.21 -23.71
C ALA A 325 2.64 14.43 -25.23
N LYS A 326 3.60 13.99 -26.04
CA LYS A 326 3.54 14.14 -27.49
C LYS A 326 2.42 13.33 -28.14
N ALA A 327 2.24 12.07 -27.71
CA ALA A 327 1.15 11.22 -28.20
C ALA A 327 -0.23 11.82 -27.85
N TYR A 328 -0.39 12.31 -26.62
CA TYR A 328 -1.61 12.98 -26.19
C TYR A 328 -1.89 14.26 -27.01
N ALA A 329 -0.86 15.08 -27.27
CA ALA A 329 -0.99 16.27 -28.08
C ALA A 329 -1.37 15.95 -29.54
N ASP A 330 -0.72 14.95 -30.15
CA ASP A 330 -1.02 14.50 -31.52
C ASP A 330 -2.47 14.03 -31.68
N ASP A 331 -3.04 13.36 -30.67
CA ASP A 331 -4.38 12.75 -30.77
C ASP A 331 -5.52 13.62 -30.23
N ARG A 332 -5.26 14.52 -29.26
CA ARG A 332 -6.32 15.30 -28.59
C ARG A 332 -6.23 16.80 -28.79
N LEU A 333 -5.08 17.33 -29.21
CA LEU A 333 -4.79 18.77 -29.23
C LEU A 333 -4.27 19.25 -30.60
N ASP A 334 -4.55 18.51 -31.67
CA ASP A 334 -4.08 18.79 -33.04
C ASP A 334 -2.55 19.02 -33.12
N GLY A 335 -1.79 18.35 -32.24
CA GLY A 335 -0.34 18.45 -32.13
C GLY A 335 0.19 19.65 -31.34
N SER A 336 -0.66 20.56 -30.86
CA SER A 336 -0.26 21.71 -30.03
C SER A 336 -0.06 21.32 -28.56
N LEU A 337 0.89 21.98 -27.90
CA LEU A 337 1.15 21.84 -26.47
C LEU A 337 0.58 23.01 -25.66
N ASP A 338 -0.01 24.03 -26.29
CA ASP A 338 -0.37 25.30 -25.65
C ASP A 338 -1.37 25.11 -24.50
N SER A 339 -2.38 24.26 -24.69
CA SER A 339 -3.41 24.01 -23.67
C SER A 339 -2.91 23.19 -22.48
N ILE A 340 -1.72 22.58 -22.59
CA ILE A 340 -1.08 21.79 -21.53
C ILE A 340 0.28 22.36 -21.11
N ALA A 341 0.63 23.56 -21.58
CA ALA A 341 1.94 24.18 -21.42
C ALA A 341 2.42 24.24 -19.96
N ASP A 342 1.52 24.57 -19.03
CA ASP A 342 1.82 24.71 -17.60
C ASP A 342 1.77 23.39 -16.82
N THR A 343 1.45 22.27 -17.48
CA THR A 343 1.38 20.96 -16.84
C THR A 343 2.76 20.56 -16.31
N PRO A 344 2.89 20.23 -15.00
CA PRO A 344 4.14 19.74 -14.46
C PRO A 344 4.48 18.35 -15.00
N ILE A 345 5.67 18.20 -15.56
CA ILE A 345 6.26 16.97 -16.07
C ILE A 345 7.61 16.74 -15.40
N ARG A 346 7.90 15.50 -15.01
CA ARG A 346 9.22 15.14 -14.50
C ARG A 346 10.14 14.82 -15.66
N ASP A 347 11.25 15.53 -15.76
CA ASP A 347 12.29 15.18 -16.69
C ASP A 347 13.05 13.95 -16.19
N LEU A 348 13.03 12.86 -16.95
CA LEU A 348 13.67 11.61 -16.54
C LEU A 348 15.18 11.58 -16.75
N ARG A 349 15.75 12.63 -17.34
CA ARG A 349 17.20 12.79 -17.50
C ARG A 349 17.88 13.21 -16.19
N ASP A 350 17.20 13.99 -15.35
CA ASP A 350 17.75 14.51 -14.07
C ASP A 350 16.77 14.49 -12.87
N TYR A 351 15.53 14.04 -13.09
CA TYR A 351 14.43 14.00 -12.13
C TYR A 351 13.89 15.36 -11.66
N GLU A 352 14.27 16.45 -12.32
CA GLU A 352 13.74 17.77 -11.99
C GLU A 352 12.31 17.94 -12.52
N MET A 353 11.49 18.66 -11.75
CA MET A 353 10.14 19.02 -12.17
C MET A 353 10.21 20.25 -13.08
N ARG A 354 9.61 20.15 -14.27
CA ARG A 354 9.53 21.24 -15.26
C ARG A 354 8.10 21.36 -15.78
N SER A 355 7.78 22.44 -16.49
CA SER A 355 6.54 22.55 -17.26
C SER A 355 6.71 21.91 -18.64
N ILE A 356 5.61 21.52 -19.28
CA ILE A 356 5.62 21.03 -20.67
C ILE A 356 6.20 22.08 -21.62
N SER A 357 5.90 23.36 -21.41
CA SER A 357 6.46 24.46 -22.22
C SER A 357 7.99 24.51 -22.20
N HIS A 358 8.62 24.19 -21.07
CA HIS A 358 10.07 24.17 -20.94
C HIS A 358 10.70 22.97 -21.66
N LEU A 359 9.96 21.89 -21.88
CA LEU A 359 10.43 20.68 -22.56
C LEU A 359 9.86 20.53 -23.99
N SER A 360 9.35 21.62 -24.58
CA SER A 360 8.64 21.56 -25.87
C SER A 360 9.49 20.95 -26.98
N GLU A 361 10.75 21.38 -27.11
CA GLU A 361 11.67 20.84 -28.14
C GLU A 361 11.93 19.34 -27.95
N GLU A 362 12.11 18.89 -26.72
CA GLU A 362 12.30 17.47 -26.42
C GLU A 362 11.03 16.63 -26.63
N ILE A 363 9.86 17.20 -26.32
CA ILE A 363 8.57 16.56 -26.58
C ILE A 363 8.34 16.43 -28.08
N HIS A 364 8.75 17.40 -28.90
CA HIS A 364 8.66 17.28 -30.36
C HIS A 364 9.66 16.28 -30.93
N SER A 365 10.92 16.34 -30.50
CA SER A 365 12.00 15.48 -31.02
C SER A 365 11.91 14.01 -30.59
N VAL A 366 11.21 13.68 -29.49
CA VAL A 366 11.05 12.26 -29.09
C VAL A 366 10.40 11.41 -30.18
N LYS A 367 9.54 12.00 -31.01
CA LYS A 367 8.88 11.33 -32.13
C LYS A 367 9.85 10.87 -33.21
N GLU A 368 10.99 11.56 -33.37
CA GLU A 368 12.03 11.21 -34.33
C GLU A 368 12.75 9.89 -33.99
N ARG A 369 12.61 9.42 -32.74
CA ARG A 369 13.12 8.10 -32.30
C ARG A 369 12.29 6.93 -32.83
N PHE A 370 11.11 7.20 -33.42
CA PHE A 370 10.15 6.19 -33.85
C PHE A 370 10.03 6.15 -35.38
N SER A 371 9.79 4.95 -35.92
CA SER A 371 9.20 4.85 -37.27
C SER A 371 7.75 5.34 -37.25
N PRO A 372 7.18 5.78 -38.39
CA PRO A 372 5.78 6.19 -38.46
C PRO A 372 4.80 5.11 -37.94
N GLU A 373 5.07 3.84 -38.25
CA GLU A 373 4.27 2.69 -37.84
C GLU A 373 4.34 2.48 -36.32
N ARG A 374 5.56 2.52 -35.76
CA ARG A 374 5.79 2.37 -34.32
C ARG A 374 5.22 3.53 -33.52
N TRP A 375 5.28 4.75 -34.04
CA TRP A 375 4.62 5.90 -33.43
C TRP A 375 3.10 5.73 -33.41
N SER A 376 2.51 5.26 -34.51
CA SER A 376 1.07 4.97 -34.56
C SER A 376 0.67 3.89 -33.56
N GLU A 377 1.48 2.85 -33.42
CA GLU A 377 1.26 1.78 -32.44
C GLU A 377 1.35 2.30 -31.00
N LEU A 378 2.35 3.13 -30.69
CA LEU A 378 2.48 3.78 -29.38
C LEU A 378 1.24 4.63 -29.09
N LYS A 379 0.79 5.45 -30.03
CA LYS A 379 -0.41 6.28 -29.83
C LYS A 379 -1.64 5.43 -29.51
N GLN A 380 -1.86 4.33 -30.25
CA GLN A 380 -2.94 3.39 -29.96
C GLN A 380 -2.86 2.82 -28.54
N ASP A 381 -1.67 2.41 -28.09
CA ASP A 381 -1.51 1.85 -26.74
C ASP A 381 -1.65 2.91 -25.64
N MET A 382 -1.15 4.12 -25.90
CA MET A 382 -1.28 5.23 -24.96
C MET A 382 -2.73 5.72 -24.88
N SER A 383 -3.53 5.55 -25.94
CA SER A 383 -4.93 5.97 -25.97
C SER A 383 -5.77 5.28 -24.92
N TYR A 384 -5.59 3.97 -24.81
CA TYR A 384 -6.17 3.18 -23.73
C TYR A 384 -5.93 3.83 -22.35
N PHE A 385 -4.71 4.30 -22.06
CA PHE A 385 -4.41 4.86 -20.75
C PHE A 385 -5.05 6.23 -20.50
N TRP A 386 -5.02 7.18 -21.45
CA TRP A 386 -5.65 8.48 -21.21
C TRP A 386 -7.18 8.43 -21.29
N GLU A 387 -7.75 7.44 -21.99
CA GLU A 387 -9.19 7.15 -22.01
C GLU A 387 -9.63 6.54 -20.68
N THR A 388 -8.96 5.49 -20.21
CA THR A 388 -9.29 4.82 -18.94
C THR A 388 -8.99 5.69 -17.72
N MET A 389 -7.89 6.46 -17.70
CA MET A 389 -7.56 7.30 -16.53
C MET A 389 -8.29 8.64 -16.52
N GLY A 390 -8.72 9.13 -17.69
CA GLY A 390 -9.14 10.51 -17.90
C GLY A 390 -7.98 11.50 -18.03
N PRO A 391 -8.17 12.65 -18.71
CA PRO A 391 -7.10 13.61 -19.02
C PRO A 391 -6.30 14.10 -17.82
N GLN A 392 -6.99 14.47 -16.74
CA GLN A 392 -6.35 15.06 -15.55
C GLN A 392 -5.44 14.05 -14.84
N SER A 393 -5.92 12.83 -14.58
CA SER A 393 -5.13 11.77 -13.94
C SER A 393 -3.95 11.35 -14.82
N TYR A 394 -4.18 11.22 -16.13
CA TYR A 394 -3.13 10.88 -17.08
C TYR A 394 -2.01 11.94 -17.09
N LEU A 395 -2.34 13.23 -17.23
CA LEU A 395 -1.34 14.31 -17.22
C LEU A 395 -0.66 14.46 -15.85
N ASN A 396 -1.39 14.28 -14.74
CA ASN A 396 -0.79 14.32 -13.40
C ASN A 396 0.19 13.15 -13.16
N SER A 397 0.06 12.03 -13.88
CA SER A 397 0.98 10.90 -13.80
C SER A 397 2.38 11.15 -14.37
N LEU A 398 2.55 12.25 -15.12
CA LEU A 398 3.84 12.66 -15.69
C LEU A 398 4.84 13.13 -14.61
N ARG A 399 4.41 13.25 -13.35
CA ARG A 399 5.21 13.73 -12.21
C ARG A 399 5.95 12.62 -11.45
N ASP A 400 5.68 11.35 -11.77
CA ASP A 400 6.32 10.21 -11.09
C ASP A 400 7.74 9.94 -11.65
N HIS A 401 8.39 8.85 -11.25
CA HIS A 401 9.80 8.55 -11.51
C HIS A 401 10.06 7.73 -12.79
N GLY A 402 9.03 7.51 -13.61
CA GLY A 402 9.09 6.70 -14.83
C GLY A 402 9.48 5.24 -14.58
N GLY A 403 9.79 4.51 -15.67
CA GLY A 403 10.23 3.12 -15.60
C GLY A 403 11.64 3.03 -15.01
N ASN A 404 11.82 2.27 -13.93
CA ASN A 404 13.12 2.08 -13.25
C ASN A 404 13.53 0.60 -13.12
N ALA A 405 12.83 -0.28 -13.84
CA ALA A 405 13.15 -1.70 -13.84
C ALA A 405 14.50 -1.98 -14.50
N THR A 406 15.16 -3.05 -14.05
CA THR A 406 16.42 -3.52 -14.63
C THR A 406 16.17 -4.12 -16.01
N PRO A 407 17.19 -4.20 -16.88
CA PRO A 407 17.08 -4.89 -18.16
C PRO A 407 16.70 -6.38 -18.03
N ALA A 408 17.04 -7.02 -16.91
CA ALA A 408 16.64 -8.40 -16.65
C ALA A 408 15.12 -8.53 -16.38
N TRP A 409 14.52 -7.61 -15.63
CA TRP A 409 13.07 -7.56 -15.46
C TRP A 409 12.37 -7.20 -16.77
N LEU A 410 12.92 -6.22 -17.49
CA LEU A 410 12.44 -5.77 -18.79
C LEU A 410 12.35 -6.94 -19.79
N LEU A 411 13.36 -7.81 -19.84
CA LEU A 411 13.36 -8.99 -20.70
C LEU A 411 12.16 -9.93 -20.41
N VAL A 412 11.85 -10.17 -19.14
CA VAL A 412 10.73 -11.03 -18.74
C VAL A 412 9.40 -10.37 -19.09
N ALA A 413 9.25 -9.08 -18.78
CA ALA A 413 8.04 -8.32 -19.12
C ALA A 413 7.85 -8.17 -20.64
N TYR A 414 8.95 -8.06 -21.41
CA TYR A 414 8.91 -7.96 -22.87
C TYR A 414 8.37 -9.23 -23.51
N ALA A 415 8.63 -10.40 -22.93
CA ALA A 415 8.02 -11.65 -23.38
C ALA A 415 6.48 -11.67 -23.18
N VAL A 416 5.94 -10.81 -22.31
CA VAL A 416 4.50 -10.67 -22.06
C VAL A 416 3.89 -9.57 -22.93
N TYR A 417 4.55 -8.42 -23.03
CA TYR A 417 3.96 -7.21 -23.64
C TYR A 417 4.51 -6.83 -25.01
N GLY A 418 5.65 -7.37 -25.43
CA GLY A 418 6.38 -6.90 -26.63
C GLY A 418 5.57 -6.92 -27.92
N SER A 419 4.58 -7.80 -28.02
CA SER A 419 3.65 -7.91 -29.17
C SER A 419 2.18 -7.70 -28.80
N ALA A 420 1.89 -7.26 -27.59
CA ALA A 420 0.52 -7.09 -27.11
C ALA A 420 0.02 -5.67 -27.37
N THR A 421 -1.30 -5.52 -27.54
CA THR A 421 -1.96 -4.21 -27.54
C THR A 421 -2.46 -3.89 -26.14
N ALA A 422 -2.34 -2.64 -25.71
CA ALA A 422 -2.87 -2.17 -24.44
C ALA A 422 -4.39 -2.34 -24.43
N SER A 423 -4.86 -3.11 -23.45
CA SER A 423 -6.28 -3.29 -23.19
C SER A 423 -6.45 -3.81 -21.76
N GLU A 424 -7.66 -3.68 -21.21
CA GLU A 424 -7.95 -4.20 -19.87
C GLU A 424 -7.69 -5.71 -19.78
N SER A 425 -8.06 -6.48 -20.82
CA SER A 425 -7.84 -7.93 -20.82
C SER A 425 -6.35 -8.30 -20.84
N THR A 426 -5.55 -7.65 -21.69
CA THR A 426 -4.09 -7.84 -21.75
C THR A 426 -3.46 -7.58 -20.37
N LEU A 427 -3.82 -6.47 -19.73
CA LEU A 427 -3.25 -6.07 -18.46
C LEU A 427 -3.71 -6.97 -17.30
N LEU A 428 -4.98 -7.40 -17.28
CA LEU A 428 -5.48 -8.33 -16.26
C LEU A 428 -4.87 -9.72 -16.38
N TRP A 429 -4.72 -10.26 -17.58
CA TRP A 429 -4.05 -11.55 -17.78
C TRP A 429 -2.60 -11.52 -17.29
N ALA A 430 -1.88 -10.43 -17.56
CA ALA A 430 -0.53 -10.23 -17.05
C ALA A 430 -0.51 -10.04 -15.52
N ALA A 431 -1.49 -9.34 -14.95
CA ALA A 431 -1.61 -9.15 -13.50
C ALA A 431 -1.86 -10.46 -12.74
N LEU A 432 -2.42 -11.51 -13.38
CA LEU A 432 -2.58 -12.83 -12.78
C LEU A 432 -1.26 -13.57 -12.53
N LEU A 433 -0.14 -13.14 -13.13
CA LEU A 433 1.16 -13.76 -12.88
C LEU A 433 1.58 -13.65 -11.42
N ASP A 434 1.32 -12.52 -10.76
CA ASP A 434 1.66 -12.30 -9.35
C ASP A 434 0.94 -13.25 -8.38
N PRO A 435 -0.40 -13.41 -8.39
CA PRO A 435 -1.06 -14.39 -7.53
C PRO A 435 -0.67 -15.84 -7.85
N LEU A 436 -0.37 -16.17 -9.10
CA LEU A 436 0.15 -17.50 -9.47
C LEU A 436 1.55 -17.75 -8.89
N LEU A 437 2.43 -16.75 -8.93
CA LEU A 437 3.76 -16.79 -8.31
C LEU A 437 3.67 -16.94 -6.79
N LEU A 438 2.75 -16.24 -6.14
CA LEU A 438 2.51 -16.39 -4.69
C LEU A 438 1.96 -17.78 -4.34
N LEU A 439 1.07 -18.34 -5.15
CA LEU A 439 0.57 -19.71 -4.99
C LEU A 439 1.72 -20.73 -5.13
N LEU A 440 2.59 -20.54 -6.14
CA LEU A 440 3.79 -21.35 -6.31
C LEU A 440 4.69 -21.28 -5.07
N PHE A 441 4.97 -20.08 -4.57
CA PHE A 441 5.73 -19.88 -3.34
C PHE A 441 5.08 -20.63 -2.17
N PHE A 442 3.77 -20.48 -1.97
CA PHE A 442 3.06 -21.16 -0.88
C PHE A 442 3.22 -22.69 -0.95
N ILE A 443 3.02 -23.28 -2.13
CA ILE A 443 3.15 -24.73 -2.33
C ILE A 443 4.58 -25.19 -2.01
N VAL A 444 5.59 -24.49 -2.51
CA VAL A 444 6.99 -24.84 -2.29
C VAL A 444 7.38 -24.66 -0.83
N ALA A 445 7.00 -23.53 -0.20
CA ALA A 445 7.25 -23.27 1.21
C ALA A 445 6.57 -24.30 2.11
N TRP A 446 5.34 -24.73 1.78
CA TRP A 446 4.64 -25.80 2.50
C TRP A 446 5.43 -27.11 2.39
N ARG A 447 5.85 -27.50 1.19
CA ARG A 447 6.62 -28.73 0.98
C ARG A 447 7.97 -28.71 1.69
N THR A 448 8.62 -27.56 1.78
CA THR A 448 9.95 -27.43 2.40
C THR A 448 9.91 -27.28 3.93
N PHE A 449 9.04 -26.41 4.45
CA PHE A 449 9.02 -26.01 5.86
C PHE A 449 7.75 -26.41 6.63
N GLY A 450 6.80 -27.05 5.95
CA GLY A 450 5.51 -27.45 6.51
C GLY A 450 4.43 -26.37 6.39
N LEU A 451 3.17 -26.80 6.53
CA LEU A 451 1.99 -25.99 6.23
C LEU A 451 1.94 -24.70 7.05
N ARG A 452 2.24 -24.78 8.35
CA ARG A 452 2.15 -23.64 9.27
C ARG A 452 3.15 -22.53 8.95
N ALA A 453 4.36 -22.88 8.50
CA ALA A 453 5.35 -21.89 8.08
C ALA A 453 4.87 -21.16 6.82
N ALA A 454 4.35 -21.90 5.84
CA ALA A 454 3.77 -21.33 4.63
C ALA A 454 2.55 -20.44 4.93
N LEU A 455 1.66 -20.87 5.83
CA LEU A 455 0.52 -20.08 6.27
C LEU A 455 0.94 -18.81 7.01
N ALA A 456 1.95 -18.86 7.88
CA ALA A 456 2.49 -17.67 8.54
C ALA A 456 3.06 -16.66 7.53
N CYS A 457 3.70 -17.13 6.46
CA CYS A 457 4.16 -16.28 5.36
C CYS A 457 2.97 -15.63 4.63
N LEU A 458 1.90 -16.38 4.34
CA LEU A 458 0.70 -15.81 3.70
C LEU A 458 -0.01 -14.78 4.60
N VAL A 459 -0.10 -15.03 5.91
CA VAL A 459 -0.63 -14.03 6.84
C VAL A 459 0.23 -12.78 6.81
N ALA A 460 1.55 -12.91 6.88
CA ALA A 460 2.46 -11.77 6.84
C ALA A 460 2.35 -10.98 5.52
N TYR A 461 2.23 -11.66 4.38
CA TYR A 461 1.99 -11.06 3.07
C TYR A 461 0.68 -10.25 3.07
N GLY A 462 -0.44 -10.87 3.43
CA GLY A 462 -1.73 -10.20 3.35
C GLY A 462 -1.91 -9.06 4.38
N ALA A 463 -1.34 -9.24 5.58
CA ALA A 463 -1.63 -8.38 6.73
C ALA A 463 -0.66 -7.20 6.92
N THR A 464 0.52 -7.19 6.30
CA THR A 464 1.40 -6.02 6.42
C THR A 464 0.78 -4.81 5.72
N THR A 465 1.05 -3.59 6.20
CA THR A 465 0.57 -2.36 5.56
C THR A 465 1.62 -1.68 4.69
N PHE A 466 2.83 -2.25 4.56
CA PHE A 466 3.92 -1.59 3.81
C PHE A 466 3.60 -1.35 2.34
N TYR A 467 2.64 -2.05 1.76
CA TYR A 467 2.20 -1.82 0.40
C TYR A 467 1.25 -0.64 0.23
N GLN A 468 0.68 -0.12 1.32
CA GLN A 468 -0.33 0.92 1.26
C GLN A 468 0.31 2.30 1.08
N PHE A 469 -0.01 2.94 -0.04
CA PHE A 469 0.30 4.33 -0.34
C PHE A 469 -0.82 4.91 -1.22
N GLY A 470 -2.02 5.06 -0.64
CA GLY A 470 -3.25 5.39 -1.35
C GLY A 470 -3.96 4.17 -1.97
N SER A 471 -3.21 3.24 -2.54
CA SER A 471 -3.68 1.92 -3.00
C SER A 471 -2.65 0.83 -2.70
N ASN A 472 -2.97 -0.42 -3.05
CA ASN A 472 -1.99 -1.49 -3.19
C ASN A 472 -1.65 -1.77 -4.66
N TRP A 473 -0.63 -2.59 -4.93
CA TRP A 473 -0.21 -2.93 -6.30
C TRP A 473 -0.99 -4.10 -6.95
N GLY A 474 -2.08 -4.55 -6.34
CA GLY A 474 -2.97 -5.53 -6.95
C GLY A 474 -3.52 -4.97 -8.27
N GLY A 475 -3.43 -5.76 -9.35
CA GLY A 475 -3.73 -5.28 -10.70
C GLY A 475 -2.51 -4.81 -11.51
N SER A 476 -1.33 -4.79 -10.89
CA SER A 476 -0.04 -4.63 -11.59
C SER A 476 0.55 -5.97 -12.01
N THR A 477 1.53 -5.91 -12.92
CA THR A 477 2.25 -7.07 -13.44
C THR A 477 3.64 -7.22 -12.81
N LEU A 478 3.97 -8.43 -12.37
CA LEU A 478 5.30 -8.83 -11.90
C LEU A 478 5.88 -7.91 -10.81
N ARG A 479 5.06 -7.54 -9.82
CA ARG A 479 5.50 -6.80 -8.63
C ARG A 479 6.02 -7.73 -7.54
N ASN A 480 5.62 -9.01 -7.55
CA ASN A 480 6.01 -10.01 -6.55
C ASN A 480 7.17 -10.93 -6.98
N ASP A 481 7.51 -10.93 -8.27
CA ASP A 481 8.44 -11.87 -8.90
C ASP A 481 9.77 -12.04 -8.16
N TRP A 482 10.50 -10.96 -7.88
CA TRP A 482 11.79 -11.00 -7.21
C TRP A 482 11.70 -11.47 -5.75
N MET A 483 10.62 -11.12 -5.04
CA MET A 483 10.40 -11.56 -3.66
C MET A 483 10.05 -13.05 -3.61
N VAL A 484 9.24 -13.52 -4.57
CA VAL A 484 8.91 -14.94 -4.75
C VAL A 484 10.16 -15.73 -5.12
N LEU A 485 10.96 -15.26 -6.08
CA LEU A 485 12.25 -15.88 -6.43
C LEU A 485 13.17 -15.98 -5.22
N LEU A 486 13.20 -14.95 -4.36
CA LEU A 486 13.96 -14.99 -3.13
C LEU A 486 13.42 -16.07 -2.17
N GLY A 487 12.11 -16.12 -1.93
CA GLY A 487 11.48 -17.15 -1.10
C GLY A 487 11.70 -18.57 -1.63
N LEU A 488 11.61 -18.77 -2.95
CA LEU A 488 11.92 -20.04 -3.61
C LEU A 488 13.41 -20.40 -3.49
N GLY A 489 14.31 -19.42 -3.60
CA GLY A 489 15.75 -19.57 -3.36
C GLY A 489 16.04 -20.03 -1.94
N VAL A 490 15.40 -19.43 -0.93
CA VAL A 490 15.47 -19.87 0.48
C VAL A 490 14.99 -21.32 0.63
N CYS A 491 13.89 -21.70 -0.03
CA CYS A 491 13.39 -23.07 -0.01
C CYS A 491 14.35 -24.07 -0.68
N ALA A 492 14.97 -23.68 -1.80
CA ALA A 492 15.96 -24.50 -2.50
C ALA A 492 17.23 -24.71 -1.65
N LEU A 493 17.72 -23.66 -0.99
CA LEU A 493 18.82 -23.75 -0.03
C LEU A 493 18.46 -24.66 1.16
N ALA A 494 17.26 -24.53 1.71
CA ALA A 494 16.81 -25.40 2.82
C ALA A 494 16.70 -26.87 2.41
N SER A 495 16.43 -27.13 1.13
CA SER A 495 16.34 -28.46 0.55
C SER A 495 17.68 -29.01 0.04
N GLY A 496 18.81 -28.32 0.30
CA GLY A 496 20.14 -28.73 -0.14
C GLY A 496 20.41 -28.56 -1.65
N ARG A 497 19.51 -27.89 -2.38
CA ARG A 497 19.62 -27.65 -3.83
C ARG A 497 20.41 -26.37 -4.09
N TRP A 498 21.69 -26.38 -3.71
CA TRP A 498 22.56 -25.19 -3.68
C TRP A 498 22.63 -24.43 -5.01
N PHE A 499 22.82 -25.13 -6.13
CA PHE A 499 22.88 -24.51 -7.47
C PHE A 499 21.57 -23.79 -7.82
N VAL A 500 20.43 -24.46 -7.63
CA VAL A 500 19.11 -23.87 -7.87
C VAL A 500 18.86 -22.68 -6.93
N GLY A 501 19.28 -22.78 -5.67
CA GLY A 501 19.25 -21.66 -4.72
C GLY A 501 20.02 -20.45 -5.23
N GLY A 502 21.23 -20.66 -5.75
CA GLY A 502 22.03 -19.61 -6.39
C GLY A 502 21.38 -19.00 -7.63
N LEU A 503 20.81 -19.84 -8.51
CA LEU A 503 20.10 -19.40 -9.71
C LEU A 503 18.91 -18.50 -9.35
N LEU A 504 18.05 -18.92 -8.40
CA LEU A 504 16.85 -18.17 -8.02
C LEU A 504 17.18 -16.87 -7.29
N LEU A 505 18.14 -16.90 -6.34
CA LEU A 505 18.59 -15.69 -5.63
C LEU A 505 19.30 -14.71 -6.56
N GLY A 506 20.13 -15.22 -7.48
CA GLY A 506 20.79 -14.43 -8.51
C GLY A 506 19.80 -13.80 -9.50
N TRP A 507 18.76 -14.54 -9.91
CA TRP A 507 17.68 -13.99 -10.74
C TRP A 507 16.96 -12.85 -10.01
N GLY A 508 16.53 -13.09 -8.76
CA GLY A 508 15.91 -12.04 -7.95
C GLY A 508 16.80 -10.79 -7.85
N ALA A 509 18.10 -10.97 -7.66
CA ALA A 509 19.10 -9.89 -7.61
C ALA A 509 19.27 -9.13 -8.94
N MET A 510 19.09 -9.81 -10.07
CA MET A 510 19.11 -9.20 -11.40
C MET A 510 17.84 -8.39 -11.67
N ILE A 511 16.68 -8.78 -11.12
CA ILE A 511 15.41 -8.04 -11.25
C ILE A 511 15.40 -6.79 -10.35
N ARG A 512 15.83 -6.92 -9.09
CA ARG A 512 16.02 -5.80 -8.15
C ARG A 512 17.31 -6.05 -7.38
N ALA A 513 18.07 -5.01 -7.02
CA ALA A 513 19.36 -5.20 -6.34
C ALA A 513 19.25 -5.74 -4.89
N PHE A 514 18.08 -5.64 -4.23
CA PHE A 514 17.92 -5.98 -2.81
C PHE A 514 18.32 -7.42 -2.41
N PRO A 515 18.00 -8.48 -3.19
CA PRO A 515 18.39 -9.87 -2.91
C PRO A 515 19.90 -10.13 -2.84
N VAL A 516 20.75 -9.21 -3.32
CA VAL A 516 22.22 -9.33 -3.19
C VAL A 516 22.62 -9.52 -1.72
N LEU A 517 21.94 -8.89 -0.76
CA LEU A 517 22.25 -9.06 0.66
C LEU A 517 21.96 -10.48 1.16
N ALA A 518 20.97 -11.17 0.59
CA ALA A 518 20.73 -12.59 0.88
C ALA A 518 21.91 -13.45 0.43
N LEU A 519 22.50 -13.16 -0.74
CA LEU A 519 23.69 -13.86 -1.26
C LEU A 519 24.94 -13.56 -0.42
N VAL A 520 25.18 -12.30 -0.07
CA VAL A 520 26.35 -11.88 0.74
C VAL A 520 26.37 -12.61 2.09
N PHE A 521 25.21 -12.72 2.75
CA PHE A 521 25.13 -13.38 4.06
C PHE A 521 25.33 -14.89 4.03
N LEU A 522 25.29 -15.56 2.85
CA LEU A 522 25.64 -16.98 2.74
C LEU A 522 27.10 -17.27 3.11
N ALA A 523 27.99 -16.28 2.97
CA ALA A 523 29.39 -16.41 3.37
C ALA A 523 29.58 -16.45 4.89
N ALA A 524 28.68 -15.82 5.67
CA ALA A 524 28.83 -15.70 7.12
C ALA A 524 28.88 -17.05 7.88
N PRO A 525 27.94 -17.99 7.71
CA PRO A 525 28.01 -19.28 8.41
C PRO A 525 29.24 -20.10 7.98
N ILE A 526 29.67 -20.01 6.72
CA ILE A 526 30.85 -20.71 6.21
C ILE A 526 32.13 -20.12 6.79
N ALA A 527 32.24 -18.79 6.87
CA ALA A 527 33.35 -18.10 7.51
C ALA A 527 33.52 -18.54 8.98
N TRP A 528 32.42 -18.71 9.72
CA TRP A 528 32.46 -19.24 11.09
C TRP A 528 32.97 -20.69 11.16
N ARG A 529 32.55 -21.55 10.23
CA ARG A 529 33.02 -22.95 10.16
C ARG A 529 34.50 -23.02 9.81
N LEU A 530 34.96 -22.23 8.85
CA LEU A 530 36.37 -22.12 8.49
C LEU A 530 37.21 -21.60 9.66
N PHE A 531 36.75 -20.54 10.34
CA PHE A 531 37.41 -20.02 11.54
C PHE A 531 37.52 -21.07 12.64
N ALA A 532 36.45 -21.85 12.88
CA ALA A 532 36.47 -22.94 13.85
C ALA A 532 37.43 -24.08 13.43
N ALA A 533 37.49 -24.44 12.15
CA ALA A 533 38.40 -25.44 11.61
C ALA A 533 39.87 -25.02 11.74
N VAL A 534 40.19 -23.76 11.42
CA VAL A 534 41.53 -23.20 11.58
C VAL A 534 41.97 -23.20 13.04
N ARG A 535 41.06 -22.84 13.96
CA ARG A 535 41.33 -22.88 15.40
C ARG A 535 41.61 -24.31 15.90
N LYS A 536 40.77 -25.29 15.52
CA LYS A 536 40.97 -26.71 15.86
C LYS A 536 42.28 -27.29 15.34
N ARG A 537 42.73 -26.85 14.16
CA ARG A 537 44.03 -27.26 13.59
C ARG A 537 45.21 -26.68 14.37
N ARG A 538 45.10 -25.42 14.83
CA ARG A 538 46.10 -24.81 15.71
C ARG A 538 46.24 -25.56 17.03
N ASP A 539 45.14 -26.14 17.52
CA ASP A 539 45.10 -26.92 18.77
C ASP A 539 45.49 -28.41 18.57
N GLY A 540 46.07 -28.78 17.43
CA GLY A 540 46.69 -30.10 17.20
C GLY A 540 45.76 -31.21 16.68
N SER A 541 44.49 -30.93 16.38
CA SER A 541 43.57 -31.90 15.77
C SER A 541 43.71 -31.95 14.25
N ASN A 542 43.76 -33.16 13.67
CA ASN A 542 44.08 -33.37 12.25
C ASN A 542 42.83 -33.60 11.35
N ASP A 543 41.62 -33.30 11.86
CA ASP A 543 40.37 -33.84 11.32
C ASP A 543 39.49 -32.83 10.57
N ALA A 544 40.08 -31.89 9.82
CA ALA A 544 39.29 -30.95 9.02
C ALA A 544 39.83 -30.81 7.60
N ARG A 545 39.00 -31.15 6.60
CA ARG A 545 39.15 -30.70 5.21
C ARG A 545 38.36 -29.39 5.04
N PRO A 546 38.90 -28.21 5.40
CA PRO A 546 38.13 -26.94 5.41
C PRO A 546 37.54 -26.60 4.03
N PHE A 547 38.14 -27.09 2.95
CA PHE A 547 37.69 -26.83 1.59
C PHE A 547 36.36 -27.51 1.23
N SER A 548 35.95 -28.61 1.88
CA SER A 548 34.64 -29.22 1.59
C SER A 548 33.47 -28.35 2.06
N GLU A 549 33.67 -27.48 3.05
CA GLU A 549 32.69 -26.49 3.51
C GLU A 549 32.42 -25.40 2.47
N LEU A 550 33.32 -25.20 1.50
CA LEU A 550 33.15 -24.23 0.42
C LEU A 550 32.29 -24.76 -0.73
N LEU A 551 32.08 -26.08 -0.83
CA LEU A 551 31.36 -26.69 -1.95
C LEU A 551 29.92 -26.17 -2.10
N PRO A 552 29.12 -26.00 -1.03
CA PRO A 552 27.80 -25.37 -1.15
C PRO A 552 27.86 -23.96 -1.71
N LEU A 553 28.81 -23.14 -1.26
CA LEU A 553 28.98 -21.77 -1.75
C LEU A 553 29.45 -21.73 -3.20
N ALA A 554 30.34 -22.63 -3.60
CA ALA A 554 30.77 -22.77 -4.99
C ALA A 554 29.60 -23.16 -5.89
N LYS A 555 28.73 -24.08 -5.46
CA LYS A 555 27.51 -24.46 -6.21
C LYS A 555 26.51 -23.31 -6.31
N VAL A 556 26.30 -22.56 -5.22
CA VAL A 556 25.48 -21.33 -5.25
C VAL A 556 26.09 -20.32 -6.22
N GLY A 557 27.40 -20.06 -6.10
CA GLY A 557 28.13 -19.14 -6.97
C GLY A 557 28.05 -19.52 -8.45
N ALA A 558 28.13 -20.82 -8.76
CA ALA A 558 27.93 -21.31 -10.12
C ALA A 558 26.50 -21.05 -10.63
N GLY A 559 25.47 -21.23 -9.78
CA GLY A 559 24.10 -20.89 -10.14
C GLY A 559 23.89 -19.39 -10.39
N VAL A 560 24.47 -18.54 -9.54
CA VAL A 560 24.47 -17.08 -9.72
C VAL A 560 25.19 -16.70 -11.02
N PHE A 561 26.36 -17.28 -11.27
CA PHE A 561 27.14 -17.01 -12.47
C PHE A 561 26.35 -17.35 -13.74
N VAL A 562 25.75 -18.55 -13.79
CA VAL A 562 24.94 -18.98 -14.94
C VAL A 562 23.79 -18.00 -15.19
N VAL A 563 23.04 -17.61 -14.16
CA VAL A 563 21.89 -16.73 -14.36
C VAL A 563 22.28 -15.31 -14.74
N VAL A 564 23.37 -14.78 -14.18
CA VAL A 564 23.90 -13.46 -14.54
C VAL A 564 24.38 -13.45 -15.99
N VAL A 565 25.12 -14.48 -16.42
CA VAL A 565 25.59 -14.59 -17.81
C VAL A 565 24.42 -14.75 -18.78
N VAL A 566 23.46 -15.62 -18.47
CA VAL A 566 22.31 -15.87 -19.35
C VAL A 566 21.39 -14.66 -19.42
N LEU A 567 20.89 -14.14 -18.29
CA LEU A 567 19.96 -13.01 -18.30
C LEU A 567 20.67 -11.71 -18.70
N GLY A 568 21.90 -11.50 -18.27
CA GLY A 568 22.72 -10.36 -18.69
C GLY A 568 22.99 -10.40 -20.19
N GLY A 569 23.40 -11.55 -20.73
CA GLY A 569 23.64 -11.73 -22.16
C GLY A 569 22.39 -11.56 -23.02
N LEU A 570 21.26 -12.18 -22.62
CA LEU A 570 19.99 -12.06 -23.35
C LEU A 570 19.42 -10.64 -23.31
N SER A 571 19.44 -9.98 -22.15
CA SER A 571 18.95 -8.60 -22.03
C SER A 571 19.85 -7.60 -22.76
N ALA A 572 21.18 -7.74 -22.66
CA ALA A 572 22.11 -6.90 -23.40
C ALA A 572 22.03 -7.14 -24.92
N GLY A 573 21.82 -8.39 -25.34
CA GLY A 573 21.63 -8.75 -26.75
C GLY A 573 20.33 -8.19 -27.33
N ARG A 574 19.25 -8.12 -26.54
CA ARG A 574 17.96 -7.58 -26.98
C ARG A 574 17.92 -6.05 -26.97
N PHE A 575 18.41 -5.41 -25.90
CA PHE A 575 18.21 -3.97 -25.67
C PHE A 575 19.49 -3.13 -25.83
N GLY A 576 20.61 -3.77 -26.21
CA GLY A 576 21.93 -3.14 -26.27
C GLY A 576 22.55 -2.95 -24.88
N LEU A 577 23.86 -3.18 -24.74
CA LEU A 577 24.53 -3.11 -23.44
C LEU A 577 24.54 -1.69 -22.85
N GLU A 578 24.91 -0.69 -23.65
CA GLU A 578 25.01 0.70 -23.22
C GLU A 578 23.62 1.31 -22.96
N ASN A 579 22.69 1.11 -23.88
CA ASN A 579 21.33 1.65 -23.81
C ASN A 579 20.47 1.03 -22.69
N SER A 580 20.81 -0.19 -22.23
CA SER A 580 20.08 -0.86 -21.15
C SER A 580 20.84 -0.82 -19.83
N TRP A 581 21.86 -1.67 -19.64
CA TRP A 581 22.60 -1.77 -18.37
C TRP A 581 23.42 -0.52 -18.06
N GLY A 582 24.03 0.10 -19.08
CA GLY A 582 24.76 1.37 -18.93
C GLY A 582 23.84 2.48 -18.44
N ALA A 583 22.76 2.75 -19.18
CA ALA A 583 21.76 3.76 -18.83
C ALA A 583 21.07 3.48 -17.48
N TRP A 584 20.73 2.22 -17.18
CA TRP A 584 20.15 1.83 -15.89
C TRP A 584 21.06 2.17 -14.72
N SER A 585 22.37 1.94 -14.85
CA SER A 585 23.35 2.22 -13.79
C SER A 585 23.44 3.73 -13.47
N GLN A 586 23.35 4.58 -14.49
CA GLN A 586 23.31 6.04 -14.31
C GLN A 586 21.99 6.45 -13.64
N LYS A 587 20.86 5.88 -14.08
CA LYS A 587 19.54 6.17 -13.53
C LYS A 587 19.41 5.81 -12.05
N ILE A 588 19.85 4.62 -11.66
CA ILE A 588 19.69 4.16 -10.27
C ILE A 588 20.58 4.96 -9.29
N ALA A 589 21.73 5.46 -9.76
CA ALA A 589 22.61 6.32 -8.95
C ALA A 589 21.95 7.67 -8.59
N MET A 590 21.14 8.23 -9.49
CA MET A 590 20.34 9.42 -9.22
C MET A 590 19.17 9.12 -8.27
N HIS A 591 18.52 7.97 -8.46
CA HIS A 591 17.32 7.59 -7.69
C HIS A 591 17.61 7.31 -6.21
N ALA A 592 18.79 6.76 -5.87
CA ALA A 592 19.13 6.34 -4.51
C ALA A 592 19.35 7.50 -3.51
N ASN A 593 19.51 8.75 -3.98
CA ASN A 593 20.01 9.87 -3.17
C ASN A 593 18.96 10.97 -2.88
N LYS A 594 17.73 10.85 -3.37
CA LYS A 594 16.67 11.85 -3.14
C LYS A 594 15.69 11.37 -2.04
N PRO A 595 15.38 12.21 -1.02
CA PRO A 595 14.35 11.90 -0.03
C PRO A 595 12.98 11.69 -0.65
N ASN A 596 12.23 10.69 -0.15
CA ASN A 596 10.85 10.45 -0.55
C ASN A 596 10.02 10.08 0.69
N VAL A 597 8.75 10.52 0.70
CA VAL A 597 7.84 10.38 1.84
C VAL A 597 7.54 8.93 2.17
N ASN A 598 7.60 8.04 1.18
CA ASN A 598 7.28 6.62 1.34
C ASN A 598 8.51 5.74 1.57
N HIS A 599 9.70 6.30 1.80
CA HIS A 599 10.86 5.49 2.12
C HIS A 599 10.84 5.00 3.58
N ILE A 600 11.28 3.76 3.81
CA ILE A 600 11.28 3.09 5.12
C ILE A 600 12.65 2.47 5.38
N GLY A 601 13.11 2.52 6.63
CA GLY A 601 14.33 1.86 7.08
C GLY A 601 15.21 2.76 7.95
N LEU A 602 16.47 2.37 8.10
CA LEU A 602 17.43 3.07 8.96
C LEU A 602 17.61 4.53 8.55
N ILE A 603 17.81 4.78 7.25
CA ILE A 603 18.01 6.13 6.73
C ILE A 603 16.76 6.98 6.94
N ALA A 604 15.56 6.43 6.70
CA ALA A 604 14.29 7.12 6.96
C ALA A 604 14.19 7.57 8.43
N SER A 605 14.44 6.66 9.38
CA SER A 605 14.39 6.96 10.81
C SER A 605 15.43 8.01 11.24
N VAL A 606 16.66 7.93 10.73
CA VAL A 606 17.72 8.89 11.08
C VAL A 606 17.47 10.28 10.48
N SER A 607 16.88 10.33 9.28
CA SER A 607 16.59 11.56 8.55
C SER A 607 15.41 12.36 9.09
N TYR A 608 14.60 11.77 9.98
CA TYR A 608 13.40 12.42 10.51
C TYR A 608 13.74 13.67 11.33
N GLU A 609 13.14 14.79 10.95
CA GLU A 609 13.24 16.07 11.66
C GLU A 609 11.84 16.70 11.75
N PRO A 610 11.20 16.74 12.93
CA PRO A 610 9.85 17.27 13.10
C PRO A 610 9.71 18.74 12.69
N ASP A 611 10.78 19.53 12.81
CA ASP A 611 10.77 20.95 12.47
C ASP A 611 10.77 21.19 10.95
N ASN A 612 11.16 20.20 10.15
CA ASN A 612 11.24 20.30 8.69
C ASN A 612 10.00 19.75 7.98
N LEU A 613 8.98 19.28 8.71
CA LEU A 613 7.74 18.77 8.11
C LEU A 613 7.01 19.86 7.34
N TRP A 614 6.32 19.50 6.24
CA TRP A 614 5.48 20.44 5.46
C TRP A 614 4.59 21.33 6.35
N SER A 615 3.92 20.74 7.35
CA SER A 615 3.06 21.50 8.27
C SER A 615 3.84 22.49 9.13
N SER A 616 5.04 22.11 9.57
CA SER A 616 5.93 22.94 10.38
C SER A 616 6.51 24.09 9.54
N LEU A 617 6.97 23.79 8.32
CA LEU A 617 7.45 24.80 7.35
C LEU A 617 6.35 25.83 7.05
N ARG A 618 5.13 25.36 6.72
CA ARG A 618 3.97 26.26 6.53
C ARG A 618 3.69 27.11 7.75
N ALA A 619 3.74 26.53 8.95
CA ALA A 619 3.50 27.26 10.19
C ALA A 619 4.55 28.35 10.46
N ARG A 620 5.78 28.20 9.94
CA ARG A 620 6.85 29.22 9.99
C ARG A 620 6.81 30.21 8.82
N GLY A 621 5.91 30.03 7.85
CA GLY A 621 5.87 30.84 6.63
C GLY A 621 6.96 30.49 5.61
N GLU A 622 7.57 29.30 5.73
CA GLU A 622 8.59 28.81 4.81
C GLU A 622 7.97 27.98 3.68
N ASP A 623 8.68 27.92 2.55
CA ASP A 623 8.27 27.12 1.39
C ASP A 623 8.33 25.61 1.74
N PRO A 624 7.20 24.89 1.68
CA PRO A 624 7.17 23.48 2.03
C PRO A 624 7.97 22.58 1.07
N GLU A 625 8.30 23.05 -0.15
CA GLU A 625 9.18 22.34 -1.08
C GLU A 625 10.62 22.19 -0.53
N GLN A 626 11.00 23.01 0.47
CA GLN A 626 12.28 22.89 1.16
C GLN A 626 12.43 21.61 1.98
N TRP A 627 11.34 20.87 2.24
CA TRP A 627 11.41 19.59 2.98
C TRP A 627 12.44 18.62 2.38
N GLY A 628 12.49 18.49 1.05
CA GLY A 628 13.41 17.58 0.37
C GLY A 628 14.88 17.95 0.61
N PRO A 629 15.31 19.17 0.25
CA PRO A 629 16.66 19.68 0.53
C PRO A 629 17.05 19.61 2.01
N LEU A 630 16.17 20.00 2.93
CA LEU A 630 16.42 19.96 4.37
C LEU A 630 16.58 18.53 4.88
N THR A 631 15.74 17.60 4.42
CA THR A 631 15.86 16.17 4.77
C THR A 631 17.18 15.58 4.23
N ALA A 632 17.58 15.94 3.01
CA ALA A 632 18.86 15.52 2.44
C ALA A 632 20.05 16.07 3.24
N GLN A 633 19.94 17.29 3.79
CA GLN A 633 20.94 17.85 4.68
C GLN A 633 21.00 17.09 6.01
N THR A 634 19.86 16.81 6.64
CA THR A 634 19.79 15.98 7.86
C THR A 634 20.42 14.60 7.66
N MET A 635 20.20 13.97 6.49
CA MET A 635 20.84 12.71 6.13
C MET A 635 22.37 12.80 6.10
N LYS A 636 22.92 13.90 5.58
CA LYS A 636 24.37 14.15 5.55
C LYS A 636 24.92 14.38 6.96
N ASP A 637 24.27 15.25 7.73
CA ASP A 637 24.71 15.65 9.07
C ASP A 637 24.71 14.46 10.05
N ARG A 638 23.74 13.55 9.89
CA ARG A 638 23.57 12.35 10.74
C ARG A 638 24.13 11.07 10.12
N ARG A 639 24.90 11.16 9.03
CA ARG A 639 25.45 9.99 8.31
C ARG A 639 26.23 9.04 9.22
N TRP A 640 26.94 9.57 10.23
CA TRP A 640 27.70 8.77 11.18
C TRP A 640 26.80 7.84 12.02
N ILE A 641 25.57 8.25 12.34
CA ILE A 641 24.58 7.42 13.05
C ILE A 641 24.19 6.26 12.16
N SER A 642 23.86 6.53 10.89
CA SER A 642 23.54 5.49 9.91
C SER A 642 24.68 4.49 9.76
N MET A 643 25.93 4.96 9.64
CA MET A 643 27.10 4.07 9.53
C MET A 643 27.33 3.23 10.78
N ALA A 644 27.23 3.82 11.98
CA ALA A 644 27.37 3.10 13.25
C ALA A 644 26.27 2.04 13.42
N SER A 645 25.02 2.37 13.08
CA SER A 645 23.90 1.43 13.10
C SER A 645 24.08 0.32 12.06
N MET A 646 24.48 0.63 10.82
CA MET A 646 24.78 -0.37 9.79
C MET A 646 25.83 -1.37 10.29
N LEU A 647 26.92 -0.88 10.88
CA LEU A 647 27.96 -1.74 11.47
C LEU A 647 27.39 -2.62 12.59
N LEU A 648 26.64 -2.04 13.53
CA LEU A 648 26.03 -2.77 14.64
C LEU A 648 25.12 -3.91 14.16
N TYR A 649 24.15 -3.61 13.29
CA TYR A 649 23.23 -4.62 12.75
C TYR A 649 23.96 -5.68 11.94
N THR A 650 25.02 -5.32 11.23
CA THR A 650 25.84 -6.27 10.45
C THR A 650 26.62 -7.20 11.37
N LEU A 651 27.27 -6.68 12.41
CA LEU A 651 27.97 -7.49 13.40
C LEU A 651 27.01 -8.44 14.13
N LEU A 652 25.82 -7.97 14.50
CA LEU A 652 24.76 -8.81 15.07
C LEU A 652 24.29 -9.88 14.08
N GLY A 653 24.09 -9.54 12.82
CA GLY A 653 23.71 -10.47 11.75
C GLY A 653 24.77 -11.55 11.51
N ILE A 654 26.03 -11.16 11.37
CA ILE A 654 27.16 -12.11 11.21
C ILE A 654 27.26 -13.01 12.44
N ALA A 655 27.15 -12.45 13.65
CA ALA A 655 27.18 -13.23 14.88
C ALA A 655 26.01 -14.23 14.96
N ALA A 656 24.81 -13.83 14.52
CA ALA A 656 23.63 -14.69 14.48
C ALA A 656 23.84 -15.91 13.58
N CYS A 657 24.58 -15.75 12.47
CA CYS A 657 24.83 -16.82 11.50
C CYS A 657 25.75 -17.96 11.96
N ARG A 658 26.42 -17.87 13.13
CA ARG A 658 27.50 -18.78 13.53
C ARG A 658 27.18 -20.28 13.48
N ARG A 659 25.91 -20.67 13.63
CA ARG A 659 25.46 -22.08 13.57
C ARG A 659 24.15 -22.27 12.80
N LEU A 660 23.86 -21.36 11.88
CA LEU A 660 22.61 -21.39 11.12
C LEU A 660 22.79 -22.09 9.77
N ARG A 661 21.67 -22.52 9.18
CA ARG A 661 21.66 -23.06 7.81
C ARG A 661 21.87 -21.91 6.82
N LEU A 662 22.31 -22.24 5.61
CA LEU A 662 22.42 -21.25 4.53
C LEU A 662 21.07 -20.57 4.21
N ALA A 663 19.97 -21.29 4.31
CA ALA A 663 18.63 -20.72 4.15
C ALA A 663 18.32 -19.63 5.21
N ASP A 664 18.64 -19.88 6.48
CA ASP A 664 18.44 -18.91 7.57
C ASP A 664 19.35 -17.69 7.39
N ALA A 665 20.61 -17.92 6.97
CA ALA A 665 21.54 -16.83 6.65
C ALA A 665 21.05 -15.96 5.49
N ALA A 666 20.45 -16.56 4.45
CA ALA A 666 19.83 -15.83 3.35
C ALA A 666 18.68 -14.94 3.85
N VAL A 667 17.81 -15.45 4.73
CA VAL A 667 16.74 -14.66 5.35
C VAL A 667 17.31 -13.53 6.20
N ILE A 668 18.36 -13.78 6.99
CA ILE A 668 19.07 -12.73 7.74
C ILE A 668 19.61 -11.65 6.78
N GLY A 669 20.15 -12.04 5.63
CA GLY A 669 20.58 -11.09 4.60
C GLY A 669 19.44 -10.17 4.14
N THR A 670 18.21 -10.67 4.03
CA THR A 670 17.06 -9.81 3.71
C THR A 670 16.67 -8.83 4.82
N LEU A 671 16.95 -9.17 6.08
CA LEU A 671 16.76 -8.23 7.21
C LEU A 671 17.67 -6.99 7.07
N MET A 672 18.78 -7.11 6.33
CA MET A 672 19.74 -6.03 6.12
C MET A 672 19.31 -5.05 5.01
N ILE A 673 18.27 -5.38 4.22
CA ILE A 673 17.77 -4.51 3.15
C ILE A 673 17.39 -3.11 3.68
N PRO A 674 16.50 -2.96 4.68
CA PRO A 674 16.19 -1.65 5.26
C PRO A 674 17.32 -1.03 6.08
N ILE A 675 18.42 -1.74 6.32
CA ILE A 675 19.60 -1.23 7.02
C ILE A 675 20.55 -0.53 6.04
N TYR A 676 20.78 -1.12 4.88
CA TYR A 676 21.73 -0.63 3.88
C TYR A 676 21.09 0.22 2.78
N PHE A 677 19.89 -0.12 2.36
CA PHE A 677 19.17 0.60 1.32
C PHE A 677 18.20 1.62 1.92
N TYR A 678 17.76 2.56 1.07
CA TYR A 678 16.69 3.51 1.36
C TYR A 678 15.46 3.18 0.49
N PRO A 679 14.81 2.02 0.69
CA PRO A 679 13.76 1.54 -0.21
C PRO A 679 12.43 2.28 0.01
N ALA A 680 11.66 2.42 -1.06
CA ALA A 680 10.22 2.65 -0.96
C ALA A 680 9.52 1.54 -0.18
N ASN A 681 8.49 1.93 0.57
CA ASN A 681 7.69 1.11 1.47
C ASN A 681 7.34 -0.26 0.88
N TYR A 682 6.83 -0.30 -0.35
CA TYR A 682 6.35 -1.51 -0.99
C TYR A 682 7.42 -2.59 -1.18
N TYR A 683 8.71 -2.23 -1.32
CA TYR A 683 9.78 -3.21 -1.42
C TYR A 683 10.01 -3.99 -0.12
N LEU A 684 9.65 -3.43 1.02
CA LEU A 684 9.78 -4.09 2.32
C LEU A 684 8.69 -5.12 2.59
N HIS A 685 7.73 -5.27 1.68
CA HIS A 685 6.80 -6.37 1.71
C HIS A 685 7.47 -7.74 1.70
N ILE A 686 8.73 -7.81 1.26
CA ILE A 686 9.62 -8.97 1.41
C ILE A 686 9.58 -9.60 2.81
N LEU A 687 9.19 -8.86 3.86
CA LEU A 687 9.01 -9.38 5.21
C LEU A 687 8.14 -10.65 5.30
N PHE A 688 7.29 -10.93 4.30
CA PHE A 688 6.46 -12.13 4.29
C PHE A 688 7.27 -13.43 4.28
N ILE A 689 8.55 -13.39 3.87
CA ILE A 689 9.45 -14.54 3.92
C ILE A 689 10.12 -14.70 5.30
N TRP A 690 10.14 -13.67 6.14
CA TRP A 690 10.86 -13.68 7.42
C TRP A 690 10.37 -14.75 8.40
N PRO A 691 9.09 -15.20 8.38
CA PRO A 691 8.65 -16.37 9.13
C PRO A 691 9.36 -17.69 8.74
N LEU A 692 10.13 -17.74 7.64
CA LEU A 692 10.96 -18.90 7.30
C LEU A 692 12.26 -18.98 8.11
N LEU A 693 12.68 -17.90 8.78
CA LEU A 693 13.85 -17.91 9.65
C LEU A 693 13.67 -18.92 10.80
N LEU A 694 14.63 -19.83 10.96
CA LEU A 694 14.61 -20.95 11.92
C LEU A 694 13.45 -21.95 11.70
N ALA A 695 12.72 -21.86 10.58
CA ALA A 695 11.65 -22.81 10.30
C ALA A 695 12.22 -24.22 10.12
N PRO A 696 11.71 -25.24 10.84
CA PRO A 696 12.21 -26.60 10.70
C PRO A 696 11.91 -27.15 9.30
N ALA A 697 12.68 -28.13 8.86
CA ALA A 697 12.28 -28.94 7.70
C ALA A 697 10.93 -29.62 7.97
N ALA A 698 10.15 -29.90 6.93
CA ALA A 698 8.79 -30.44 7.04
C ALA A 698 8.69 -31.60 8.06
N GLY A 699 7.94 -31.38 9.16
CA GLY A 699 7.76 -32.33 10.26
C GLY A 699 6.73 -31.84 11.30
N PRO A 700 6.24 -32.71 12.21
CA PRO A 700 5.08 -32.42 13.07
C PRO A 700 5.35 -31.43 14.23
N ALA A 701 6.59 -31.35 14.72
CA ALA A 701 6.94 -30.47 15.83
C ALA A 701 7.64 -29.20 15.32
N GLN A 702 7.01 -28.04 15.51
CA GLN A 702 7.66 -26.76 15.25
C GLN A 702 8.46 -26.31 16.48
N GLY A 703 9.68 -25.82 16.24
CA GLY A 703 10.56 -25.38 17.31
C GLY A 703 10.09 -24.09 17.97
N LYS A 704 10.25 -23.97 19.29
CA LYS A 704 9.97 -22.77 20.08
C LYS A 704 10.54 -21.48 19.46
N HIS A 705 11.78 -21.52 18.95
CA HIS A 705 12.42 -20.34 18.36
C HIS A 705 11.74 -19.88 17.07
N TRP A 706 11.33 -20.82 16.20
CA TRP A 706 10.57 -20.47 15.00
C TRP A 706 9.24 -19.80 15.36
N SER A 707 8.53 -20.33 16.36
CA SER A 707 7.27 -19.71 16.81
C SER A 707 7.49 -18.28 17.31
N MET A 708 8.62 -18.00 17.99
CA MET A 708 8.98 -16.64 18.40
C MET A 708 9.29 -15.74 17.20
N VAL A 709 9.99 -16.23 16.18
CA VAL A 709 10.25 -15.51 14.91
C VAL A 709 8.93 -15.16 14.23
N ALA A 710 8.09 -16.16 13.96
CA ALA A 710 6.81 -15.96 13.29
C ALA A 710 5.90 -15.02 14.10
N ALA A 711 5.86 -15.17 15.42
CA ALA A 711 5.10 -14.28 16.29
C ALA A 711 5.62 -12.83 16.27
N ALA A 712 6.93 -12.62 16.21
CA ALA A 712 7.50 -11.27 16.13
C ALA A 712 7.10 -10.58 14.81
N VAL A 713 7.17 -11.29 13.68
CA VAL A 713 6.76 -10.76 12.37
C VAL A 713 5.26 -10.48 12.34
N LEU A 714 4.43 -11.42 12.78
CA LEU A 714 2.97 -11.25 12.80
C LEU A 714 2.53 -10.19 13.81
N GLY A 715 3.18 -10.11 14.96
CA GLY A 715 2.99 -9.04 15.94
C GLY A 715 3.31 -7.68 15.35
N PHE A 716 4.40 -7.56 14.59
CA PHE A 716 4.73 -6.34 13.86
C PHE A 716 3.64 -5.97 12.84
N CYS A 717 3.17 -6.91 12.01
CA CYS A 717 2.06 -6.64 11.07
C CYS A 717 0.80 -6.17 11.80
N SER A 718 0.50 -6.73 12.98
CA SER A 718 -0.63 -6.29 13.81
C SER A 718 -0.45 -4.86 14.33
N LEU A 719 0.76 -4.52 14.81
CA LEU A 719 1.06 -3.20 15.34
C LEU A 719 1.04 -2.10 14.26
N GLN A 720 1.25 -2.45 12.99
CA GLN A 720 1.15 -1.49 11.89
C GLN A 720 -0.24 -0.85 11.78
N TRP A 721 -1.31 -1.52 12.24
CA TRP A 721 -2.66 -0.95 12.29
C TRP A 721 -2.68 0.39 13.05
N PHE A 722 -1.90 0.54 14.12
CA PHE A 722 -1.85 1.79 14.90
C PHE A 722 -1.21 2.98 14.16
N GLY A 723 -0.78 2.80 12.91
CA GLY A 723 -0.33 3.90 12.05
C GLY A 723 -1.36 5.04 11.92
N TRP A 724 -2.66 4.73 11.99
CA TRP A 724 -3.74 5.75 11.94
C TRP A 724 -3.63 6.81 13.04
N LEU A 725 -2.91 6.54 14.14
CA LEU A 725 -2.64 7.53 15.19
C LEU A 725 -1.76 8.70 14.71
N LEU A 726 -1.08 8.54 13.57
CA LEU A 726 -0.25 9.56 12.95
C LEU A 726 -0.93 10.06 11.67
N PRO A 727 -1.33 11.35 11.60
CA PRO A 727 -2.12 11.85 10.48
C PRO A 727 -1.34 12.02 9.17
N SER A 728 0.00 12.07 9.20
CA SER A 728 0.83 12.21 7.99
C SER A 728 1.46 10.87 7.58
N LEU A 729 1.45 10.58 6.27
CA LEU A 729 2.09 9.37 5.70
C LEU A 729 3.58 9.30 6.06
N TYR A 730 4.30 10.43 5.99
CA TYR A 730 5.70 10.49 6.39
C TYR A 730 5.91 10.13 7.88
N GLY A 731 5.02 10.59 8.77
CA GLY A 731 5.03 10.21 10.18
C GLY A 731 4.78 8.72 10.37
N GLN A 732 3.80 8.15 9.66
CA GLN A 732 3.49 6.71 9.69
C GLN A 732 4.68 5.87 9.24
N PHE A 733 5.29 6.19 8.10
CA PHE A 733 6.45 5.47 7.58
C PHE A 733 7.69 5.61 8.46
N THR A 734 7.85 6.75 9.13
CA THR A 734 8.91 6.94 10.14
C THR A 734 8.67 6.04 11.37
N LEU A 735 7.44 6.00 11.91
CA LEU A 735 7.07 5.12 13.02
C LEU A 735 7.32 3.66 12.65
N TRP A 736 6.84 3.23 11.48
CA TRP A 736 7.02 1.87 11.02
C TRP A 736 8.50 1.55 10.76
N SER A 737 9.32 2.51 10.33
CA SER A 737 10.77 2.35 10.21
C SER A 737 11.40 2.04 11.57
N GLY A 738 11.08 2.81 12.61
CA GLY A 738 11.59 2.56 13.96
C GLY A 738 11.17 1.19 14.51
N MET A 739 9.89 0.85 14.34
CA MET A 739 9.36 -0.47 14.72
C MET A 739 10.04 -1.61 13.95
N LEU A 740 10.32 -1.42 12.66
CA LEU A 740 10.99 -2.39 11.80
C LEU A 740 12.43 -2.66 12.26
N LEU A 741 13.18 -1.61 12.62
CA LEU A 741 14.53 -1.74 13.17
C LEU A 741 14.52 -2.51 14.50
N GLY A 742 13.51 -2.28 15.34
CA GLY A 742 13.26 -3.05 16.56
C GLY A 742 12.95 -4.53 16.27
N LEU A 743 12.07 -4.81 15.30
CA LEU A 743 11.77 -6.16 14.84
C LEU A 743 13.04 -6.89 14.37
N ILE A 744 13.85 -6.26 13.53
CA ILE A 744 15.10 -6.85 13.03
C ILE A 744 16.02 -7.21 14.19
N ALA A 745 16.20 -6.31 15.17
CA ALA A 745 17.00 -6.59 16.36
C ALA A 745 16.46 -7.81 17.14
N ILE A 746 15.14 -7.90 17.34
CA ILE A 746 14.49 -9.05 17.99
C ILE A 746 14.76 -10.35 17.23
N LEU A 747 14.60 -10.36 15.90
CA LEU A 747 14.83 -11.54 15.07
C LEU A 747 16.30 -12.00 15.14
N LEU A 748 17.25 -11.07 15.09
CA LEU A 748 18.68 -11.36 15.23
C LEU A 748 19.02 -11.92 16.63
N LEU A 749 18.41 -11.38 17.69
CA LEU A 749 18.60 -11.87 19.06
C LEU A 749 18.03 -13.28 19.25
N ILE A 750 16.87 -13.59 18.67
CA ILE A 750 16.29 -14.94 18.68
C ILE A 750 17.23 -15.92 17.95
N ALA A 751 17.75 -15.53 16.79
CA ALA A 751 18.68 -16.33 15.99
C ALA A 751 20.01 -16.57 16.74
N LEU A 752 20.58 -15.54 17.37
CA LEU A 752 21.74 -15.63 18.25
C LEU A 752 21.53 -16.62 19.40
N HIS A 753 20.38 -16.55 20.07
CA HIS A 753 20.06 -17.46 21.18
C HIS A 753 19.88 -18.90 20.71
N ALA A 754 19.20 -19.11 19.58
CA ALA A 754 19.01 -20.44 18.99
C ALA A 754 20.37 -21.09 18.65
N GLY A 755 21.29 -20.32 18.05
CA GLY A 755 22.64 -20.80 17.72
C GLY A 755 23.51 -21.17 18.93
N LYS A 756 23.25 -20.59 20.11
CA LYS A 756 23.92 -20.99 21.37
C LYS A 756 23.44 -22.35 21.88
N ARG A 757 22.15 -22.69 21.73
CA ARG A 757 21.61 -23.98 22.20
C ARG A 757 22.04 -25.16 21.34
N LEU A 758 22.21 -24.96 20.03
CA LEU A 758 22.80 -25.97 19.15
C LEU A 758 24.24 -26.32 19.56
N ALA A 759 24.96 -25.40 20.21
CA ALA A 759 26.31 -25.63 20.75
C ALA A 759 26.36 -26.70 21.83
N THR A 760 25.33 -26.71 22.69
CA THR A 760 25.30 -27.49 23.92
C THR A 760 24.74 -28.89 23.70
N SER A 761 24.13 -29.15 22.55
CA SER A 761 23.61 -30.48 22.18
C SER A 761 24.60 -31.34 21.40
N GLU A 762 25.66 -30.75 20.82
CA GLU A 762 26.74 -31.49 20.13
C GLU A 762 27.81 -32.05 21.09
N THR A 763 27.51 -32.15 22.39
CA THR A 763 28.37 -32.73 23.44
C THR A 763 27.78 -34.01 24.06
N VAL A 764 26.94 -34.75 23.33
CA VAL A 764 26.49 -36.10 23.70
C VAL A 764 26.71 -37.04 22.53
#